data_AF-A0A016XGD7-F1
#
_entry.id   AF-A0A016XGD7-F1
#
_cell.length_a   1.000
_cell.length_b   1.000
_cell.length_c   1.000
_cell.angle_alpha   90.00
_cell.angle_beta   90.00
_cell.angle_gamma   90.00
#
_symmetry.space_group_name_H-M   'P 1'
#
loop_
_entity.id
_entity.type
_entity.pdbx_description
1 polymer ?
#
loop_
_entity_poly.entity_id
_entity_poly.type
_entity_poly.pdbx_seq_one_letter_code
_entity_poly.pdbx_strand_id
1 'polypeptide(L)'
;MSSTSAPQDPQVSQPWIDKAQALLDAPHLNLAEAQAWPREAAKAGAPLSREPLAAFRSRLAERVQAVEDLQHRAQVEREAAVLLVQRIESLSTKPWREAQAGSESLGADVARWLTEAGALFQAREWPSVAQGADAASGAAASAGSRIAAQLDAARAQLGLVWEAFSAALAQARLAAEDASAPLPQVPVWAEELRQARGEPGAAGGADVQSATAAAAPLSAAQARQNDPVRLDLITKAEALLQGDGTPALAGRKLQEALRNLREQWKKLDLSAGAPHPLLWKRFDDACGAAHKVVQVWLDKLKAETAEHKAKRLALIEELKQWTAARAVTQPGDAPAAESVQTDWKTYNRELHQFSERWREAGHLSEKAFTELLSRWKAAWDIAHAPLVRAQKAGLQRRQALVEEAKQLSAAHAAGAALRIDEVKALQQRWQAEAQAMPLDRRQEQKLWEAFRKPIDDAFALDAERRPARGNERGDRSSRGPGEGKGERFAARQAVDPQTLTPYDRAVYEAAQALQAASASDDAQAIHAAMAALEAARRADPKSSPLAAPSADASTGAASEEITQGASLDSATPAPATPRKPVVAVRGDDRPGMRKSEPAAPAGRGDRGKPGPGRDERGRGLRDTTRGGPPSTAHQPRLGDAAFRAQRDALEHAQAALKKLAAQAHGEALGKLLDAWAQRSAEQLPSTQELGRAVGAGARALWSQALASPAQGDGAEALLRLEMAAEVPTPADHLAARRALQLQLLTRRNDPTPTQTWGQDVARVLGAAHTPEAARRLQQALKALLRG
;
A
#
# COMPACT_ATOMS: atom_id res chain seq x y z
N MET A 1 44.34 36.40 21.22
CA MET A 1 42.89 36.07 21.23
C MET A 1 42.74 34.73 21.93
N SER A 2 42.63 34.77 23.25
CA SER A 2 42.48 33.58 24.09
C SER A 2 40.98 33.43 24.35
N SER A 3 40.33 32.47 23.67
CA SER A 3 38.94 32.14 23.95
C SER A 3 38.86 31.30 25.22
N THR A 4 38.41 31.96 26.27
CA THR A 4 38.04 31.48 27.60
C THR A 4 37.24 30.17 27.56
N SER A 5 37.83 29.11 28.13
CA SER A 5 37.09 27.95 28.63
C SER A 5 36.11 28.41 29.70
N ALA A 6 34.81 28.23 29.46
CA ALA A 6 33.80 28.34 30.51
C ALA A 6 34.03 27.27 31.59
N PRO A 7 33.75 27.58 32.87
CA PRO A 7 34.08 26.71 34.00
C PRO A 7 33.34 25.36 33.90
N GLN A 8 34.13 24.29 34.05
CA GLN A 8 33.63 22.94 34.27
C GLN A 8 33.03 22.90 35.68
N ASP A 9 31.84 22.33 35.85
CA ASP A 9 31.33 21.93 37.17
C ASP A 9 31.69 20.45 37.43
N PRO A 10 32.90 20.14 37.95
CA PRO A 10 33.27 18.77 38.36
C PRO A 10 32.33 18.23 39.45
N GLN A 11 31.66 19.10 40.22
CA GLN A 11 30.75 18.72 41.29
C GLN A 11 29.49 17.99 40.79
N VAL A 12 28.99 18.32 39.60
CA VAL A 12 27.77 17.69 39.05
C VAL A 12 28.04 16.28 38.54
N SER A 13 29.30 15.97 38.17
CA SER A 13 29.67 14.68 37.55
C SER A 13 30.11 13.63 38.58
N GLN A 14 30.75 14.03 39.68
CA GLN A 14 31.27 13.12 40.71
C GLN A 14 30.22 12.14 41.29
N PRO A 15 29.01 12.56 41.72
CA PRO A 15 28.04 11.61 42.27
C PRO A 15 27.57 10.56 41.26
N TRP A 16 27.57 10.88 39.96
CA TRP A 16 27.21 9.93 38.91
C TRP A 16 28.33 8.95 38.60
N ILE A 17 29.58 9.39 38.71
CA ILE A 17 30.76 8.52 38.63
C ILE A 17 30.72 7.50 39.78
N ASP A 18 30.54 7.97 41.01
CA ASP A 18 30.49 7.10 42.20
C ASP A 18 29.32 6.10 42.10
N LYS A 19 28.14 6.56 41.65
CA LYS A 19 26.97 5.69 41.42
C LYS A 19 27.23 4.65 40.32
N ALA A 20 27.87 5.03 39.21
CA ALA A 20 28.20 4.10 38.13
C ALA A 20 29.21 3.04 38.58
N GLN A 21 30.22 3.46 39.35
CA GLN A 21 31.24 2.58 39.87
C GLN A 21 30.65 1.60 40.90
N ALA A 22 29.79 2.08 41.81
CA ALA A 22 29.07 1.20 42.73
C ALA A 22 28.23 0.14 42.00
N LEU A 23 27.56 0.50 40.90
CA LEU A 23 26.80 -0.46 40.08
C LEU A 23 27.70 -1.47 39.35
N LEU A 24 28.90 -1.07 38.93
CA LEU A 24 29.87 -1.96 38.27
C LEU A 24 30.59 -2.89 39.26
N ASP A 25 30.86 -2.41 40.47
CA ASP A 25 31.55 -3.18 41.52
C ASP A 25 30.58 -4.10 42.29
N ALA A 26 29.27 -3.86 42.17
CA ALA A 26 28.26 -4.71 42.78
C ALA A 26 28.35 -6.17 42.27
N PRO A 27 28.27 -7.18 43.18
CA PRO A 27 28.35 -8.59 42.81
C PRO A 27 27.15 -9.06 41.96
N HIS A 28 26.03 -8.35 42.05
CA HIS A 28 24.86 -8.52 41.21
C HIS A 28 24.47 -7.15 40.64
N LEU A 29 24.10 -7.11 39.36
CA LEU A 29 23.68 -5.88 38.69
C LEU A 29 22.16 -5.72 38.78
N ASN A 30 21.69 -4.66 39.44
CA ASN A 30 20.29 -4.26 39.35
C ASN A 30 20.02 -3.65 37.96
N LEU A 31 19.41 -4.41 37.04
CA LEU A 31 19.15 -3.97 35.66
C LEU A 31 18.34 -2.67 35.61
N ALA A 32 17.35 -2.50 36.49
CA ALA A 32 16.50 -1.32 36.46
C ALA A 32 17.30 -0.05 36.77
N GLU A 33 18.16 -0.10 37.79
CA GLU A 33 19.03 1.02 38.16
C GLU A 33 20.12 1.27 37.12
N ALA A 34 20.73 0.22 36.57
CA ALA A 34 21.75 0.33 35.53
C ALA A 34 21.20 0.96 34.23
N GLN A 35 19.98 0.59 33.83
CA GLN A 35 19.29 1.16 32.66
C GLN A 35 18.74 2.58 32.92
N ALA A 36 18.36 2.90 34.16
CA ALA A 36 17.90 4.22 34.55
C ALA A 36 19.05 5.23 34.69
N TRP A 37 20.24 4.78 35.10
CA TRP A 37 21.43 5.61 35.33
C TRP A 37 21.72 6.65 34.22
N PRO A 38 21.79 6.31 32.92
CA PRO A 38 22.08 7.30 31.88
C PRO A 38 20.94 8.32 31.69
N ARG A 39 19.69 7.95 31.97
CA ARG A 39 18.54 8.87 31.86
C ARG A 39 18.51 9.83 33.05
N GLU A 40 18.77 9.33 34.24
CA GLU A 40 18.83 10.14 35.46
C GLU A 40 20.02 11.10 35.44
N ALA A 41 21.19 10.63 35.00
CA ALA A 41 22.38 11.45 34.81
C ALA A 41 22.16 12.55 33.77
N ALA A 42 21.49 12.25 32.64
CA ALA A 42 21.13 13.25 31.64
C ALA A 42 20.14 14.29 32.19
N LYS A 43 19.14 13.85 32.98
CA LYS A 43 18.16 14.74 33.63
C LYS A 43 18.83 15.68 34.65
N ALA A 44 19.88 15.22 35.32
CA ALA A 44 20.68 16.01 36.24
C ALA A 44 21.74 16.90 35.56
N GLY A 45 21.78 16.93 34.21
CA GLY A 45 22.71 17.77 33.45
C GLY A 45 24.15 17.23 33.37
N ALA A 46 24.39 15.96 33.70
CA ALA A 46 25.71 15.36 33.63
C ALA A 46 26.18 15.19 32.16
N PRO A 47 27.43 15.58 31.81
CA PRO A 47 27.94 15.50 30.45
C PRO A 47 28.35 14.07 30.05
N LEU A 48 27.37 13.21 29.80
CA LEU A 48 27.54 11.78 29.46
C LEU A 48 28.38 11.49 28.20
N SER A 49 28.61 12.50 27.35
CA SER A 49 29.46 12.39 26.16
C SER A 49 30.94 12.68 26.44
N ARG A 50 31.30 13.05 27.68
CA ARG A 50 32.67 13.34 28.09
C ARG A 50 33.20 12.27 29.03
N GLU A 51 34.50 12.05 28.97
CA GLU A 51 35.19 11.17 29.92
C GLU A 51 35.15 11.77 31.35
N PRO A 52 35.05 10.95 32.41
CA PRO A 52 35.01 9.47 32.42
C PRO A 52 33.61 8.85 32.27
N LEU A 53 32.55 9.67 32.26
CA LEU A 53 31.16 9.21 32.25
C LEU A 53 30.80 8.43 30.97
N ALA A 54 31.40 8.80 29.83
CA ALA A 54 31.26 8.06 28.58
C ALA A 54 31.73 6.60 28.70
N ALA A 55 32.89 6.36 29.32
CA ALA A 55 33.43 5.02 29.57
C ALA A 55 32.65 4.23 30.64
N PHE A 56 32.05 4.90 31.64
CA PHE A 56 31.14 4.24 32.57
C PHE A 56 29.84 3.81 31.89
N ARG A 57 29.30 4.66 31.00
CA ARG A 57 28.11 4.35 30.22
C ARG A 57 28.31 3.13 29.32
N SER A 58 29.45 3.03 28.64
CA SER A 58 29.75 1.87 27.78
C SER A 58 29.89 0.59 28.61
N ARG A 59 30.66 0.62 29.71
CA ARG A 59 30.83 -0.55 30.58
C ARG A 59 29.53 -1.02 31.23
N LEU A 60 28.68 -0.10 31.67
CA LEU A 60 27.35 -0.44 32.19
C LEU A 60 26.47 -1.05 31.10
N ALA A 61 26.48 -0.49 29.89
CA ALA A 61 25.71 -1.03 28.76
C ALA A 61 26.19 -2.44 28.36
N GLU A 62 27.50 -2.68 28.32
CA GLU A 62 28.09 -4.00 28.06
C GLU A 62 27.69 -5.02 29.12
N ARG A 63 27.74 -4.65 30.41
CA ARG A 63 27.32 -5.54 31.51
C ARG A 63 25.82 -5.83 31.47
N VAL A 64 24.98 -4.83 31.21
CA VAL A 64 23.52 -5.03 31.01
C VAL A 64 23.27 -5.99 29.85
N GLN A 65 23.93 -5.78 28.71
CA GLN A 65 23.78 -6.65 27.54
C GLN A 65 24.21 -8.08 27.85
N ALA A 66 25.32 -8.28 28.59
CA ALA A 66 25.78 -9.61 28.98
C ALA A 66 24.75 -10.34 29.87
N VAL A 67 24.09 -9.63 30.79
CA VAL A 67 23.04 -10.20 31.63
C VAL A 67 21.79 -10.54 30.81
N GLU A 68 21.38 -9.66 29.90
CA GLU A 68 20.24 -9.91 29.01
C GLU A 68 20.51 -11.09 28.07
N ASP A 69 21.71 -11.18 27.49
CA ASP A 69 22.12 -12.31 26.64
C ASP A 69 22.09 -13.64 27.41
N LEU A 70 22.52 -13.65 28.68
CA LEU A 70 22.43 -14.82 29.54
C LEU A 70 20.97 -15.21 29.84
N GLN A 71 20.08 -14.24 30.08
CA GLN A 71 18.64 -14.50 30.27
C GLN A 71 18.03 -15.16 29.01
N HIS A 72 18.37 -14.64 27.83
CA HIS A 72 17.90 -15.22 26.57
C HIS A 72 18.43 -16.65 26.37
N ARG A 73 19.73 -16.87 26.60
CA ARG A 73 20.32 -18.23 26.50
C ARG A 73 19.68 -19.20 27.48
N ALA A 74 19.46 -18.79 28.73
CA ALA A 74 18.77 -19.63 29.71
C ALA A 74 17.34 -20.01 29.27
N GLN A 75 16.62 -19.10 28.61
CA GLN A 75 15.30 -19.41 28.07
C GLN A 75 15.36 -20.39 26.89
N VAL A 76 16.35 -20.25 26.00
CA VAL A 76 16.59 -21.18 24.89
C VAL A 76 16.92 -22.57 25.42
N GLU A 77 17.81 -22.68 26.42
CA GLU A 77 18.15 -23.96 27.03
C GLU A 77 16.95 -24.63 27.71
N ARG A 78 16.08 -23.84 28.34
CA ARG A 78 14.82 -24.36 28.90
C ARG A 78 13.93 -24.98 27.81
N GLU A 79 13.84 -24.36 26.64
CA GLU A 79 13.07 -24.89 25.51
C GLU A 79 13.73 -26.15 24.92
N ALA A 80 15.06 -26.18 24.83
CA ALA A 80 15.81 -27.37 24.44
C ALA A 80 15.55 -28.55 25.39
N ALA A 81 15.48 -28.30 26.71
CA ALA A 81 15.13 -29.32 27.70
C ALA A 81 13.76 -29.96 27.43
N VAL A 82 12.76 -29.14 27.09
CA VAL A 82 11.40 -29.63 26.78
C VAL A 82 11.41 -30.51 25.53
N LEU A 83 12.19 -30.16 24.50
CA LEU A 83 12.32 -30.98 23.30
C LEU A 83 13.02 -32.32 23.59
N LEU A 84 14.01 -32.34 24.48
CA LEU A 84 14.65 -33.57 24.93
C LEU A 84 13.68 -34.48 25.70
N VAL A 85 12.86 -33.92 26.60
CA VAL A 85 11.78 -34.68 27.28
C VAL A 85 10.79 -35.26 26.27
N GLN A 86 10.33 -34.47 25.29
CA GLN A 86 9.43 -34.96 24.25
C GLN A 86 10.05 -36.08 23.40
N ARG A 87 11.37 -36.01 23.14
CA ARG A 87 12.09 -37.09 22.44
C ARG A 87 12.17 -38.35 23.29
N ILE A 88 12.38 -38.24 24.60
CA ILE A 88 12.32 -39.37 25.54
C ILE A 88 10.92 -40.01 25.53
N GLU A 89 9.87 -39.20 25.61
CA GLU A 89 8.47 -39.67 25.53
C GLU A 89 8.16 -40.35 24.18
N SER A 90 8.66 -39.80 23.08
CA SER A 90 8.49 -40.41 21.76
C SER A 90 9.19 -41.77 21.67
N LEU A 91 10.38 -41.94 22.26
CA LEU A 91 11.05 -43.24 22.28
C LEU A 91 10.39 -44.24 23.24
N SER A 92 9.79 -43.79 24.35
CA SER A 92 9.11 -44.69 25.29
C SER A 92 7.82 -45.32 24.76
N THR A 93 7.26 -44.76 23.68
CA THR A 93 6.10 -45.32 22.97
C THR A 93 6.46 -46.30 21.86
N LYS A 94 7.74 -46.41 21.49
CA LYS A 94 8.24 -47.34 20.48
C LYS A 94 8.60 -48.70 21.08
N PRO A 95 8.75 -49.75 20.25
CA PRO A 95 9.26 -51.03 20.70
C PRO A 95 10.59 -50.90 21.44
N TRP A 96 10.81 -51.72 22.47
CA TRP A 96 11.94 -51.51 23.39
C TRP A 96 13.31 -51.64 22.70
N ARG A 97 13.40 -52.45 21.63
CA ARG A 97 14.61 -52.60 20.81
C ARG A 97 14.94 -51.34 19.99
N GLU A 98 13.92 -50.64 19.49
CA GLU A 98 14.12 -49.36 18.79
C GLU A 98 14.52 -48.26 19.77
N ALA A 99 13.90 -48.24 20.95
CA ALA A 99 14.29 -47.35 22.04
C ALA A 99 15.75 -47.59 22.47
N GLN A 100 16.19 -48.86 22.52
CA GLN A 100 17.58 -49.24 22.79
C GLN A 100 18.55 -48.73 21.72
N ALA A 101 18.22 -48.89 20.43
CA ALA A 101 19.07 -48.38 19.35
C ALA A 101 19.21 -46.84 19.39
N GLY A 102 18.17 -46.14 19.83
CA GLY A 102 18.17 -44.67 19.94
C GLY A 102 18.79 -44.12 21.22
N SER A 103 18.96 -44.92 22.28
CA SER A 103 19.29 -44.43 23.62
C SER A 103 20.69 -43.82 23.73
N GLU A 104 21.67 -44.34 23.00
CA GLU A 104 23.05 -43.84 23.05
C GLU A 104 23.15 -42.40 22.52
N SER A 105 22.54 -42.14 21.35
CA SER A 105 22.50 -40.79 20.77
C SER A 105 21.74 -39.80 21.67
N LEU A 106 20.61 -40.23 22.24
CA LEU A 106 19.80 -39.39 23.13
C LEU A 106 20.54 -39.10 24.44
N GLY A 107 21.27 -40.08 24.98
CA GLY A 107 22.11 -39.88 26.17
C GLY A 107 23.24 -38.89 25.94
N ALA A 108 23.88 -38.92 24.76
CA ALA A 108 24.88 -37.93 24.38
C ALA A 108 24.29 -36.52 24.31
N ASP A 109 23.08 -36.37 23.74
CA ASP A 109 22.39 -35.08 23.65
C ASP A 109 21.97 -34.54 25.02
N VAL A 110 21.46 -35.40 25.91
CA VAL A 110 21.12 -35.02 27.30
C VAL A 110 22.37 -34.62 28.07
N ALA A 111 23.47 -35.36 27.96
CA ALA A 111 24.73 -35.03 28.63
C ALA A 111 25.32 -33.70 28.14
N ARG A 112 25.26 -33.46 26.83
CA ARG A 112 25.67 -32.19 26.23
C ARG A 112 24.83 -31.04 26.76
N TRP A 113 23.51 -31.19 26.76
CA TRP A 113 22.60 -30.17 27.28
C TRP A 113 22.84 -29.88 28.76
N LEU A 114 23.05 -30.92 29.60
CA LEU A 114 23.38 -30.74 31.02
C LEU A 114 24.68 -29.95 31.22
N THR A 115 25.67 -30.15 30.34
CA THR A 115 26.94 -29.41 30.34
C THR A 115 26.72 -27.95 29.94
N GLU A 116 25.97 -27.70 28.87
CA GLU A 116 25.65 -26.36 28.36
C GLU A 116 24.82 -25.56 29.39
N ALA A 117 23.79 -26.18 29.97
CA ALA A 117 23.01 -25.59 31.06
C ALA A 117 23.88 -25.33 32.31
N GLY A 118 24.75 -26.28 32.67
CA GLY A 118 25.72 -26.14 33.76
C GLY A 118 26.66 -24.95 33.58
N ALA A 119 27.14 -24.72 32.35
CA ALA A 119 28.01 -23.59 32.03
C ALA A 119 27.32 -22.23 32.24
N LEU A 120 26.00 -22.14 32.01
CA LEU A 120 25.24 -20.91 32.27
C LEU A 120 25.22 -20.57 33.77
N PHE A 121 25.04 -21.55 34.65
CA PHE A 121 25.06 -21.35 36.11
C PHE A 121 26.44 -20.88 36.62
N GLN A 122 27.51 -21.20 35.89
CA GLN A 122 28.89 -20.80 36.21
C GLN A 122 29.30 -19.46 35.57
N ALA A 123 28.42 -18.84 34.78
CA ALA A 123 28.73 -17.57 34.15
C ALA A 123 28.89 -16.45 35.20
N ARG A 124 29.88 -15.58 35.01
CA ARG A 124 30.18 -14.47 35.94
C ARG A 124 28.97 -13.60 36.28
N GLU A 125 28.11 -13.35 35.30
CA GLU A 125 26.93 -12.48 35.44
C GLU A 125 25.67 -13.25 35.88
N TRP A 126 25.76 -14.57 36.12
CA TRP A 126 24.64 -15.40 36.58
C TRP A 126 24.00 -14.93 37.91
N PRO A 127 24.74 -14.42 38.92
CA PRO A 127 24.14 -13.87 40.13
C PRO A 127 23.16 -12.72 39.86
N SER A 128 23.42 -11.90 38.83
CA SER A 128 22.54 -10.82 38.38
C SER A 128 21.24 -11.34 37.75
N VAL A 129 21.25 -12.56 37.20
CA VAL A 129 20.05 -13.24 36.67
C VAL A 129 19.30 -13.95 37.79
N ALA A 130 20.01 -14.64 38.68
CA ALA A 130 19.43 -15.53 39.68
C ALA A 130 18.70 -14.78 40.81
N GLN A 131 19.10 -13.55 41.15
CA GLN A 131 18.48 -12.81 42.24
C GLN A 131 17.06 -12.32 41.90
N GLY A 132 16.12 -12.75 42.74
CA GLY A 132 14.84 -12.08 42.95
C GLY A 132 15.01 -10.98 43.99
N ALA A 133 14.20 -9.92 43.94
CA ALA A 133 14.27 -8.82 44.89
C ALA A 133 14.39 -9.34 46.33
N ASP A 134 15.28 -8.73 47.12
CA ASP A 134 15.53 -9.10 48.51
C ASP A 134 14.22 -9.41 49.22
N ALA A 135 14.15 -10.55 49.92
CA ALA A 135 12.97 -10.96 50.68
C ALA A 135 12.53 -9.90 51.72
N ALA A 136 13.42 -8.97 52.08
CA ALA A 136 13.15 -7.81 52.93
C ALA A 136 12.34 -6.68 52.24
N SER A 137 12.28 -6.64 50.91
CA SER A 137 11.68 -5.54 50.13
C SER A 137 10.20 -5.76 49.75
N GLY A 138 9.65 -6.96 49.97
CA GLY A 138 8.28 -7.30 49.60
C GLY A 138 7.95 -7.21 48.10
N ALA A 139 8.96 -7.00 47.24
CA ALA A 139 8.79 -6.85 45.80
C ALA A 139 8.70 -8.22 45.09
N ALA A 140 7.87 -8.30 44.05
CA ALA A 140 7.67 -9.51 43.27
C ALA A 140 8.99 -9.98 42.62
N ALA A 141 9.17 -11.31 42.53
CA ALA A 141 10.35 -11.92 41.91
C ALA A 141 10.65 -11.34 40.52
N SER A 142 11.90 -10.94 40.30
CA SER A 142 12.37 -10.38 39.03
C SER A 142 12.13 -11.36 37.88
N ALA A 143 12.02 -10.86 36.65
CA ALA A 143 11.89 -11.72 35.47
C ALA A 143 13.09 -12.69 35.34
N GLY A 144 14.31 -12.21 35.63
CA GLY A 144 15.52 -13.02 35.63
C GLY A 144 15.46 -14.17 36.65
N SER A 145 15.04 -13.89 37.88
CA SER A 145 14.95 -14.91 38.94
C SER A 145 13.99 -16.04 38.58
N ARG A 146 12.86 -15.70 37.94
CA ARG A 146 11.90 -16.70 37.43
C ARG A 146 12.51 -17.55 36.31
N ILE A 147 13.27 -16.95 35.40
CA ILE A 147 13.97 -17.69 34.33
C ILE A 147 15.00 -18.65 34.93
N ALA A 148 15.78 -18.21 35.91
CA ALA A 148 16.77 -19.04 36.60
C ALA A 148 16.12 -20.24 37.31
N ALA A 149 15.04 -20.00 38.06
CA ALA A 149 14.30 -21.06 38.74
C ALA A 149 13.67 -22.06 37.75
N GLN A 150 13.17 -21.58 36.61
CA GLN A 150 12.62 -22.44 35.56
C GLN A 150 13.68 -23.30 34.87
N LEU A 151 14.88 -22.75 34.62
CA LEU A 151 15.97 -23.53 34.03
C LEU A 151 16.46 -24.63 35.00
N ASP A 152 16.56 -24.31 36.29
CA ASP A 152 16.97 -25.29 37.31
C ASP A 152 15.91 -26.40 37.47
N ALA A 153 14.63 -26.04 37.49
CA ALA A 153 13.53 -27.00 37.48
C ALA A 153 13.54 -27.89 36.22
N ALA A 154 13.78 -27.31 35.04
CA ALA A 154 13.88 -28.06 33.80
C ALA A 154 15.09 -29.02 33.81
N ARG A 155 16.21 -28.60 34.39
CA ARG A 155 17.41 -29.43 34.57
C ARG A 155 17.14 -30.62 35.49
N ALA A 156 16.53 -30.38 36.65
CA ALA A 156 16.16 -31.43 37.58
C ALA A 156 15.14 -32.40 36.96
N GLN A 157 14.11 -31.88 36.28
CA GLN A 157 13.10 -32.69 35.61
C GLN A 157 13.69 -33.56 34.51
N LEU A 158 14.52 -33.00 33.61
CA LEU A 158 15.14 -33.78 32.54
C LEU A 158 16.06 -34.87 33.11
N GLY A 159 16.83 -34.56 34.16
CA GLY A 159 17.66 -35.54 34.86
C GLY A 159 16.85 -36.73 35.38
N LEU A 160 15.76 -36.46 36.10
CA LEU A 160 14.86 -37.50 36.64
C LEU A 160 14.20 -38.33 35.53
N VAL A 161 13.72 -37.68 34.47
CA VAL A 161 13.07 -38.36 33.33
C VAL A 161 14.08 -39.24 32.59
N TRP A 162 15.30 -38.76 32.39
CA TRP A 162 16.37 -39.53 31.75
C TRP A 162 16.82 -40.73 32.59
N GLU A 163 16.96 -40.56 33.91
CA GLU A 163 17.28 -41.65 34.83
C GLU A 163 16.19 -42.73 34.83
N ALA A 164 14.92 -42.33 34.94
CA ALA A 164 13.78 -43.25 34.89
C ALA A 164 13.70 -44.01 33.55
N PHE A 165 13.90 -43.31 32.42
CA PHE A 165 13.93 -43.93 31.10
C PHE A 165 15.08 -44.94 30.97
N SER A 166 16.28 -44.55 31.40
CA SER A 166 17.48 -45.40 31.32
C SER A 166 17.35 -46.65 32.20
N ALA A 167 16.81 -46.49 33.41
CA ALA A 167 16.54 -47.59 34.33
C ALA A 167 15.49 -48.56 33.78
N ALA A 168 14.38 -48.05 33.24
CA ALA A 168 13.34 -48.87 32.62
C ALA A 168 13.86 -49.63 31.39
N LEU A 169 14.72 -49.01 30.59
CA LEU A 169 15.32 -49.63 29.41
C LEU A 169 16.35 -50.71 29.81
N ALA A 170 17.14 -50.48 30.85
CA ALA A 170 18.04 -51.50 31.41
C ALA A 170 17.25 -52.71 31.95
N GLN A 171 16.13 -52.46 32.64
CA GLN A 171 15.24 -53.52 33.11
C GLN A 171 14.60 -54.31 31.96
N ALA A 172 14.21 -53.64 30.87
CA ALA A 172 13.68 -54.29 29.67
C ALA A 172 14.73 -55.23 29.02
N ARG A 173 16.00 -54.81 28.99
CA ARG A 173 17.11 -55.65 28.49
C ARG A 173 17.32 -56.90 29.34
N LEU A 174 17.35 -56.76 30.67
CA LEU A 174 17.47 -57.90 31.58
C LEU A 174 16.27 -58.85 31.45
N ALA A 175 15.05 -58.31 31.36
CA ALA A 175 13.82 -59.09 31.20
C ALA A 175 13.71 -59.81 29.85
N ALA A 176 14.44 -59.35 28.83
CA ALA A 176 14.55 -60.01 27.53
C ALA A 176 15.54 -61.19 27.55
N GLU A 177 16.57 -61.13 28.39
CA GLU A 177 17.59 -62.19 28.54
C GLU A 177 17.16 -63.26 29.57
N ASP A 178 16.44 -62.85 30.62
CA ASP A 178 15.95 -63.71 31.70
C ASP A 178 14.42 -63.59 31.86
N ALA A 179 13.71 -64.68 31.62
CA ALA A 179 12.26 -64.76 31.76
C ALA A 179 11.78 -64.61 33.21
N SER A 180 12.65 -64.81 34.21
CA SER A 180 12.33 -64.66 35.63
C SER A 180 12.51 -63.23 36.15
N ALA A 181 13.15 -62.34 35.38
CA ALA A 181 13.38 -60.95 35.78
C ALA A 181 12.09 -60.10 35.73
N PRO A 182 11.96 -59.08 36.60
CA PRO A 182 10.76 -58.24 36.69
C PRO A 182 10.55 -57.38 35.43
N LEU A 183 9.30 -57.26 34.97
CA LEU A 183 8.93 -56.46 33.79
C LEU A 183 9.16 -54.95 34.04
N PRO A 184 9.54 -54.17 33.00
CA PRO A 184 9.75 -52.73 33.12
C PRO A 184 8.46 -51.97 33.40
N GLN A 185 8.56 -50.78 34.01
CA GLN A 185 7.38 -49.94 34.32
C GLN A 185 6.68 -49.34 33.08
N VAL A 186 7.33 -49.38 31.91
CA VAL A 186 6.77 -48.87 30.65
C VAL A 186 5.81 -49.92 30.05
N PRO A 187 4.50 -49.63 29.94
CA PRO A 187 3.49 -50.65 29.62
C PRO A 187 3.69 -51.32 28.25
N VAL A 188 4.11 -50.54 27.24
CA VAL A 188 4.35 -51.05 25.88
C VAL A 188 5.46 -52.11 25.88
N TRP A 189 6.56 -51.83 26.59
CA TRP A 189 7.69 -52.75 26.69
C TRP A 189 7.36 -53.97 27.54
N ALA A 190 6.61 -53.78 28.63
CA ALA A 190 6.16 -54.88 29.48
C ALA A 190 5.25 -55.86 28.72
N GLU A 191 4.36 -55.36 27.87
CA GLU A 191 3.48 -56.19 27.04
C GLU A 191 4.25 -56.95 25.95
N GLU A 192 5.21 -56.30 25.27
CA GLU A 192 6.08 -56.97 24.29
C GLU A 192 6.89 -58.12 24.92
N LEU A 193 7.42 -57.91 26.12
CA LEU A 193 8.17 -58.93 26.85
C LEU A 193 7.28 -60.05 27.38
N ARG A 194 6.06 -59.74 27.81
CA ARG A 194 5.04 -60.74 28.20
C ARG A 194 4.67 -61.64 27.03
N GLN A 195 4.44 -61.05 25.86
CA GLN A 195 4.19 -61.79 24.63
C GLN A 195 5.38 -62.67 24.24
N ALA A 196 6.61 -62.17 24.38
CA ALA A 196 7.83 -62.95 24.12
C ALA A 196 8.01 -64.15 25.09
N ARG A 197 7.51 -64.04 26.33
CA ARG A 197 7.50 -65.12 27.34
C ARG A 197 6.37 -66.14 27.12
N GLY A 198 5.42 -65.87 26.20
CA GLY A 198 4.25 -66.72 26.00
C GLY A 198 3.20 -66.62 27.11
N GLU A 199 3.27 -65.57 27.93
CA GLU A 199 2.27 -65.27 28.95
C GLU A 199 1.04 -64.61 28.28
N PRO A 200 -0.20 -65.07 28.54
CA PRO A 200 -1.39 -64.45 27.95
C PRO A 200 -1.51 -62.98 28.40
N GLY A 201 -1.74 -62.09 27.44
CA GLY A 201 -1.86 -60.65 27.66
C GLY A 201 -2.85 -60.32 28.78
N ALA A 202 -2.43 -59.52 29.74
CA ALA A 202 -3.25 -59.16 30.89
C ALA A 202 -4.38 -58.20 30.44
N ALA A 203 -5.55 -58.76 30.17
CA ALA A 203 -6.79 -58.02 30.30
C ALA A 203 -7.00 -57.68 31.78
N GLY A 204 -6.71 -56.43 32.16
CA GLY A 204 -7.20 -55.76 33.38
C GLY A 204 -7.05 -56.51 34.70
N GLY A 205 -5.88 -56.39 35.35
CA GLY A 205 -5.69 -56.77 36.75
C GLY A 205 -5.44 -55.53 37.61
N ALA A 206 -6.52 -54.84 38.00
CA ALA A 206 -6.49 -53.93 39.12
C ALA A 206 -6.47 -54.79 40.40
N ASP A 207 -5.29 -54.93 41.02
CA ASP A 207 -5.18 -55.37 42.40
C ASP A 207 -4.04 -54.63 43.09
N VAL A 208 -4.34 -53.39 43.44
CA VAL A 208 -3.78 -52.73 44.63
C VAL A 208 -4.98 -52.24 45.45
N GLN A 209 -5.42 -53.12 46.34
CA GLN A 209 -6.05 -52.84 47.64
C GLN A 209 -7.01 -51.65 47.72
N SER A 210 -8.30 -51.91 47.45
CA SER A 210 -9.41 -51.15 48.03
C SER A 210 -10.02 -51.95 49.19
N ALA A 211 -9.39 -51.84 50.37
CA ALA A 211 -10.05 -52.13 51.64
C ALA A 211 -10.83 -50.88 52.09
N THR A 212 -12.03 -51.10 52.65
CA THR A 212 -13.02 -50.13 53.18
C THR A 212 -14.13 -49.67 52.22
N ALA A 213 -14.97 -50.62 51.78
CA ALA A 213 -16.36 -50.34 51.44
C ALA A 213 -17.25 -50.63 52.66
N ALA A 214 -17.43 -49.64 53.53
CA ALA A 214 -18.46 -49.65 54.57
C ALA A 214 -18.80 -48.22 55.01
N ALA A 215 -19.36 -47.42 54.10
CA ALA A 215 -20.32 -46.32 54.36
C ALA A 215 -20.58 -45.53 53.06
N ALA A 216 -21.78 -45.62 52.47
CA ALA A 216 -22.52 -44.51 51.84
C ALA A 216 -23.67 -45.00 50.93
N PRO A 217 -24.91 -45.11 51.43
CA PRO A 217 -26.07 -45.04 50.55
C PRO A 217 -26.44 -43.60 50.16
N LEU A 218 -25.84 -42.58 50.79
CA LEU A 218 -26.17 -41.16 50.54
C LEU A 218 -25.37 -40.51 49.40
N SER A 219 -24.09 -40.87 49.16
CA SER A 219 -23.29 -40.20 48.11
C SER A 219 -23.66 -40.65 46.69
N ALA A 220 -24.06 -41.91 46.49
CA ALA A 220 -24.47 -42.41 45.17
C ALA A 220 -25.79 -41.78 44.68
N ALA A 221 -26.70 -41.43 45.61
CA ALA A 221 -27.94 -40.72 45.29
C ALA A 221 -27.69 -39.23 44.95
N GLN A 222 -26.77 -38.58 45.68
CA GLN A 222 -26.31 -37.21 45.40
C GLN A 222 -25.51 -37.10 44.09
N ALA A 223 -24.71 -38.12 43.76
CA ALA A 223 -24.02 -38.19 42.48
C ALA A 223 -25.00 -38.23 41.28
N ARG A 224 -26.10 -39.00 41.40
CA ARG A 224 -27.16 -39.11 40.37
C ARG A 224 -28.02 -37.85 40.23
N GLN A 225 -28.20 -37.06 41.29
CA GLN A 225 -28.93 -35.78 41.21
C GLN A 225 -28.24 -34.76 40.30
N ASN A 226 -26.92 -34.87 40.10
CA ASN A 226 -26.12 -33.94 39.30
C ASN A 226 -25.87 -34.43 37.85
N ASP A 227 -26.24 -35.67 37.53
CA ASP A 227 -26.14 -36.22 36.17
C ASP A 227 -26.88 -35.42 35.08
N PRO A 228 -28.08 -34.83 35.30
CA PRO A 228 -28.70 -33.97 34.28
C PRO A 228 -27.86 -32.72 33.98
N VAL A 229 -27.19 -32.15 34.98
CA VAL A 229 -26.31 -30.97 34.80
C VAL A 229 -25.02 -31.37 34.07
N ARG A 230 -24.46 -32.56 34.36
CA ARG A 230 -23.32 -33.11 33.61
C ARG A 230 -23.67 -33.39 32.15
N LEU A 231 -24.85 -33.96 31.89
CA LEU A 231 -25.35 -34.17 30.55
C LEU A 231 -25.53 -32.85 29.80
N ASP A 232 -26.03 -31.80 30.46
CA ASP A 232 -26.13 -30.45 29.88
C ASP A 232 -24.76 -29.82 29.55
N LEU A 233 -23.73 -30.07 30.37
CA LEU A 233 -22.35 -29.66 30.02
C LEU A 233 -21.77 -30.44 28.85
N ILE A 234 -22.08 -31.74 28.75
CA ILE A 234 -21.69 -32.59 27.61
C ILE A 234 -22.37 -32.12 26.34
N THR A 235 -23.68 -31.88 26.36
CA THR A 235 -24.41 -31.38 25.19
C THR A 235 -23.90 -30.00 24.77
N LYS A 236 -23.57 -29.12 25.73
CA LYS A 236 -22.90 -27.84 25.44
C LYS A 236 -21.53 -28.02 24.80
N ALA A 237 -20.71 -28.97 25.28
CA ALA A 237 -19.39 -29.27 24.70
C ALA A 237 -19.49 -29.90 23.30
N GLU A 238 -20.44 -30.82 23.09
CA GLU A 238 -20.74 -31.45 21.80
C GLU A 238 -21.31 -30.39 20.81
N ALA A 239 -22.14 -29.45 21.28
CA ALA A 239 -22.67 -28.34 20.47
C ALA A 239 -21.59 -27.33 20.05
N LEU A 240 -20.46 -27.22 20.75
CA LEU A 240 -19.32 -26.41 20.28
C LEU A 240 -18.67 -26.97 19.01
N LEU A 241 -18.89 -28.26 18.72
CA LEU A 241 -18.41 -28.95 17.52
C LEU A 241 -19.45 -29.00 16.41
N GLN A 242 -20.74 -28.99 16.76
CA GLN A 242 -21.83 -28.95 15.79
C GLN A 242 -22.14 -27.50 15.42
N GLY A 243 -21.58 -27.06 14.29
CA GLY A 243 -21.80 -25.75 13.70
C GLY A 243 -23.19 -25.61 13.10
N ASP A 244 -24.24 -25.66 13.92
CA ASP A 244 -25.61 -25.43 13.50
C ASP A 244 -25.91 -23.93 13.45
N GLY A 245 -25.50 -23.28 12.35
CA GLY A 245 -26.02 -21.98 11.91
C GLY A 245 -25.70 -20.73 12.75
N THR A 246 -24.98 -20.84 13.87
CA THR A 246 -24.37 -19.69 14.54
C THR A 246 -22.96 -19.44 13.98
N PRO A 247 -22.50 -18.18 13.84
CA PRO A 247 -21.17 -17.92 13.29
C PRO A 247 -20.17 -18.65 14.16
N ALA A 248 -19.47 -19.62 13.55
CA ALA A 248 -18.46 -20.45 14.20
C ALA A 248 -17.68 -19.59 15.20
N LEU A 249 -17.78 -19.90 16.49
CA LEU A 249 -17.15 -19.11 17.54
C LEU A 249 -15.69 -18.90 17.14
N ALA A 250 -15.28 -17.63 16.97
CA ALA A 250 -13.90 -17.28 16.66
C ALA A 250 -12.97 -18.04 17.62
N GLY A 251 -11.82 -18.57 17.15
CA GLY A 251 -11.04 -19.55 17.93
C GLY A 251 -10.69 -19.12 19.36
N ARG A 252 -10.59 -17.81 19.62
CA ARG A 252 -10.47 -17.22 20.97
C ARG A 252 -11.71 -17.43 21.85
N LYS A 253 -12.92 -17.21 21.31
CA LYS A 253 -14.19 -17.46 22.01
C LYS A 253 -14.41 -18.95 22.26
N LEU A 254 -14.01 -19.82 21.33
CA LEU A 254 -14.05 -21.27 21.51
C LEU A 254 -13.10 -21.70 22.65
N GLN A 255 -11.88 -21.15 22.70
CA GLN A 255 -10.93 -21.39 23.79
C GLN A 255 -11.49 -20.94 25.16
N GLU A 256 -12.12 -19.76 25.24
CA GLU A 256 -12.76 -19.26 26.45
C GLU A 256 -13.96 -20.11 26.87
N ALA A 257 -14.78 -20.57 25.91
CA ALA A 257 -15.90 -21.47 26.17
C ALA A 257 -15.43 -22.83 26.73
N LEU A 258 -14.36 -23.41 26.18
CA LEU A 258 -13.76 -24.64 26.70
C LEU A 258 -13.20 -24.46 28.12
N ARG A 259 -12.56 -23.33 28.40
CA ARG A 259 -12.10 -23.00 29.76
C ARG A 259 -13.27 -22.92 30.74
N ASN A 260 -14.34 -22.21 30.37
CA ASN A 260 -15.52 -22.05 31.20
C ASN A 260 -16.24 -23.38 31.45
N LEU A 261 -16.38 -24.25 30.45
CA LEU A 261 -16.98 -25.58 30.61
C LEU A 261 -16.16 -26.47 31.56
N ARG A 262 -14.82 -26.47 31.44
CA ARG A 262 -13.93 -27.20 32.35
C ARG A 262 -13.98 -26.68 33.78
N GLU A 263 -14.06 -25.36 33.97
CA GLU A 263 -14.23 -24.74 35.29
C GLU A 263 -15.60 -25.08 35.90
N GLN A 264 -16.68 -25.09 35.10
CA GLN A 264 -18.02 -25.49 35.53
C GLN A 264 -18.06 -26.96 35.93
N TRP A 265 -17.48 -27.85 35.11
CA TRP A 265 -17.36 -29.27 35.44
C TRP A 265 -16.57 -29.48 36.73
N LYS A 266 -15.43 -28.79 36.88
CA LYS A 266 -14.61 -28.83 38.10
C LYS A 266 -15.42 -28.39 39.33
N LYS A 267 -16.18 -27.29 39.25
CA LYS A 267 -17.05 -26.83 40.36
C LYS A 267 -18.15 -27.85 40.72
N LEU A 268 -18.72 -28.52 39.73
CA LEU A 268 -19.70 -29.59 39.95
C LEU A 268 -19.05 -30.81 40.63
N ASP A 269 -17.86 -31.21 40.20
CA ASP A 269 -17.15 -32.34 40.82
C ASP A 269 -16.67 -32.04 42.25
N LEU A 270 -16.29 -30.79 42.55
CA LEU A 270 -15.97 -30.37 43.92
C LEU A 270 -17.19 -30.38 44.86
N SER A 271 -18.42 -30.23 44.34
CA SER A 271 -19.64 -30.13 45.15
C SER A 271 -20.44 -31.44 45.26
N ALA A 272 -20.25 -32.38 44.33
CA ALA A 272 -21.15 -33.53 44.18
C ALA A 272 -20.63 -34.88 44.70
N GLY A 273 -19.33 -35.07 44.92
CA GLY A 273 -18.75 -36.32 45.44
C GLY A 273 -18.87 -37.55 44.50
N ALA A 274 -17.73 -38.23 44.30
CA ALA A 274 -17.48 -39.40 43.45
C ALA A 274 -17.72 -39.24 41.92
N PRO A 275 -16.73 -39.61 41.07
CA PRO A 275 -16.77 -39.40 39.63
C PRO A 275 -17.70 -40.37 38.90
N HIS A 276 -18.43 -39.88 37.88
CA HIS A 276 -19.14 -40.74 36.92
C HIS A 276 -18.25 -40.96 35.67
N PRO A 277 -17.44 -42.03 35.61
CA PRO A 277 -16.33 -42.17 34.66
C PRO A 277 -16.77 -42.14 33.18
N LEU A 278 -17.96 -42.66 32.87
CA LEU A 278 -18.49 -42.66 31.49
C LEU A 278 -18.92 -41.27 31.01
N LEU A 279 -19.48 -40.43 31.89
CA LEU A 279 -19.92 -39.08 31.54
C LEU A 279 -18.71 -38.15 31.43
N TRP A 280 -17.74 -38.30 32.33
CA TRP A 280 -16.45 -37.63 32.22
C TRP A 280 -15.74 -37.96 30.90
N LYS A 281 -15.67 -39.24 30.52
CA LYS A 281 -15.03 -39.64 29.26
C LYS A 281 -15.69 -38.98 28.05
N ARG A 282 -17.04 -38.96 27.98
CA ARG A 282 -17.77 -38.27 26.91
C ARG A 282 -17.50 -36.77 26.89
N PHE A 283 -17.49 -36.12 28.07
CA PHE A 283 -17.18 -34.70 28.19
C PHE A 283 -15.75 -34.38 27.76
N ASP A 284 -14.78 -35.19 28.19
CA ASP A 284 -13.37 -35.02 27.87
C ASP A 284 -13.09 -35.29 26.38
N ASP A 285 -13.72 -36.31 25.79
CA ASP A 285 -13.65 -36.59 24.36
C ASP A 285 -14.20 -35.41 23.53
N ALA A 286 -15.35 -34.83 23.92
CA ALA A 286 -15.92 -33.65 23.28
C ALA A 286 -15.03 -32.39 23.45
N CYS A 287 -14.54 -32.14 24.65
CA CYS A 287 -13.60 -31.03 24.91
C CYS A 287 -12.28 -31.21 24.17
N GLY A 288 -11.77 -32.43 24.07
CA GLY A 288 -10.55 -32.79 23.35
C GLY A 288 -10.70 -32.59 21.84
N ALA A 289 -11.83 -32.97 21.26
CA ALA A 289 -12.15 -32.70 19.87
C ALA A 289 -12.24 -31.19 19.58
N ALA A 290 -12.90 -30.40 20.43
CA ALA A 290 -12.99 -28.95 20.27
C ALA A 290 -11.63 -28.25 20.47
N HIS A 291 -10.80 -28.75 21.40
CA HIS A 291 -9.44 -28.26 21.59
C HIS A 291 -8.56 -28.46 20.36
N LYS A 292 -8.73 -29.58 19.61
CA LYS A 292 -8.01 -29.79 18.34
C LYS A 292 -8.33 -28.69 17.32
N VAL A 293 -9.58 -28.25 17.23
CA VAL A 293 -9.98 -27.13 16.35
C VAL A 293 -9.30 -25.82 16.77
N VAL A 294 -9.26 -25.54 18.08
CA VAL A 294 -8.53 -24.38 18.62
C VAL A 294 -7.04 -24.45 18.31
N GLN A 295 -6.40 -25.61 18.42
CA GLN A 295 -4.99 -25.79 18.10
C GLN A 295 -4.69 -25.48 16.63
N VAL A 296 -5.50 -26.00 15.69
CA VAL A 296 -5.36 -25.68 14.27
C VAL A 296 -5.47 -24.17 14.01
N TRP A 297 -6.41 -23.48 14.69
CA TRP A 297 -6.54 -22.03 14.60
C TRP A 297 -5.33 -21.28 15.19
N LEU A 298 -4.82 -21.71 16.35
CA LEU A 298 -3.63 -21.13 16.97
C LEU A 298 -2.39 -21.31 16.09
N ASP A 299 -2.22 -22.47 15.49
CA ASP A 299 -1.10 -22.74 14.58
C ASP A 299 -1.22 -21.93 13.30
N LYS A 300 -2.45 -21.72 12.79
CA LYS A 300 -2.69 -20.76 11.70
C LYS A 300 -2.28 -19.34 12.08
N LEU A 301 -2.65 -18.86 13.27
CA LEU A 301 -2.24 -17.52 13.74
C LEU A 301 -0.71 -17.40 13.90
N LYS A 302 -0.06 -18.44 14.44
CA LYS A 302 1.40 -18.50 14.52
C LYS A 302 2.03 -18.45 13.12
N ALA A 303 1.48 -19.18 12.15
CA ALA A 303 1.94 -19.15 10.77
C ALA A 303 1.77 -17.76 10.14
N GLU A 304 0.60 -17.13 10.29
CA GLU A 304 0.33 -15.77 9.77
C GLU A 304 1.29 -14.74 10.37
N THR A 305 1.52 -14.76 11.69
CA THR A 305 2.48 -13.86 12.35
C THR A 305 3.93 -14.12 11.91
N ALA A 306 4.32 -15.38 11.72
CA ALA A 306 5.62 -15.74 11.17
C ALA A 306 5.78 -15.25 9.71
N GLU A 307 4.74 -15.37 8.88
CA GLU A 307 4.72 -14.84 7.52
C GLU A 307 4.85 -13.32 7.49
N HIS A 308 4.12 -12.60 8.34
CA HIS A 308 4.22 -11.13 8.42
C HIS A 308 5.62 -10.68 8.84
N LYS A 309 6.23 -11.39 9.79
CA LYS A 309 7.62 -11.16 10.21
C LYS A 309 8.59 -11.40 9.05
N ALA A 310 8.43 -12.52 8.34
CA ALA A 310 9.27 -12.88 7.20
C ALA A 310 9.13 -11.86 6.05
N LYS A 311 7.90 -11.45 5.70
CA LYS A 311 7.62 -10.42 4.68
C LYS A 311 8.32 -9.10 5.00
N ARG A 312 8.28 -8.64 6.26
CA ARG A 312 8.96 -7.42 6.70
C ARG A 312 10.49 -7.53 6.64
N LEU A 313 11.05 -8.67 7.05
CA LEU A 313 12.49 -8.92 6.95
C LEU A 313 12.96 -8.95 5.49
N ALA A 314 12.21 -9.62 4.61
CA ALA A 314 12.49 -9.64 3.18
C ALA A 314 12.46 -8.23 2.58
N LEU A 315 11.50 -7.39 2.95
CA LEU A 315 11.44 -5.98 2.51
C LEU A 315 12.66 -5.16 2.94
N ILE A 316 13.17 -5.40 4.16
CA ILE A 316 14.39 -4.71 4.65
C ILE A 316 15.59 -5.13 3.80
N GLU A 317 15.75 -6.42 3.50
CA GLU A 317 16.86 -6.92 2.68
C GLU A 317 16.73 -6.49 1.22
N GLU A 318 15.53 -6.51 0.64
CA GLU A 318 15.26 -5.97 -0.70
C GLU A 318 15.64 -4.48 -0.78
N LEU A 319 15.29 -3.67 0.23
CA LEU A 319 15.64 -2.26 0.28
C LEU A 319 17.17 -2.07 0.35
N LYS A 320 17.86 -2.88 1.15
CA LYS A 320 19.35 -2.85 1.22
C LYS A 320 19.98 -3.26 -0.12
N GLN A 321 19.46 -4.28 -0.79
CA GLN A 321 19.96 -4.69 -2.10
C GLN A 321 19.66 -3.64 -3.17
N TRP A 322 18.46 -3.08 -3.16
CA TRP A 322 18.04 -2.01 -4.07
C TRP A 322 18.91 -0.76 -3.91
N THR A 323 19.29 -0.41 -2.67
CA THR A 323 20.23 0.70 -2.40
C THR A 323 21.64 0.37 -2.84
N ALA A 324 22.16 -0.83 -2.54
CA ALA A 324 23.50 -1.26 -2.96
C ALA A 324 23.64 -1.29 -4.50
N ALA A 325 22.63 -1.77 -5.22
CA ALA A 325 22.63 -1.80 -6.69
C ALA A 325 22.65 -0.39 -7.33
N ARG A 326 22.17 0.61 -6.60
CA ARG A 326 22.17 2.03 -7.01
C ARG A 326 23.35 2.82 -6.42
N ALA A 327 24.12 2.19 -5.53
CA ALA A 327 25.36 2.73 -4.99
C ALA A 327 26.52 2.49 -5.97
N VAL A 328 26.46 3.15 -7.13
CA VAL A 328 27.55 3.31 -8.10
C VAL A 328 27.48 4.79 -8.48
N THR A 329 28.43 5.69 -8.25
CA THR A 329 29.89 5.65 -8.02
C THR A 329 30.21 6.87 -7.15
N GLN A 330 31.13 6.77 -6.19
CA GLN A 330 31.80 7.98 -5.69
C GLN A 330 32.57 8.62 -6.87
N PRO A 331 32.57 9.95 -7.02
CA PRO A 331 33.38 10.62 -8.02
C PRO A 331 34.86 10.46 -7.63
N GLY A 332 35.53 9.44 -8.17
CA GLY A 332 36.92 9.12 -7.84
C GLY A 332 37.60 8.10 -8.76
N ASP A 333 36.93 6.98 -9.11
CA ASP A 333 37.63 5.81 -9.68
C ASP A 333 37.07 5.23 -11.00
N ALA A 334 36.23 5.96 -11.75
CA ALA A 334 35.74 5.48 -13.06
C ALA A 334 36.03 6.47 -14.20
N PRO A 335 36.51 5.99 -15.37
CA PRO A 335 36.71 6.83 -16.55
C PRO A 335 35.38 7.43 -17.02
N ALA A 336 35.45 8.58 -17.68
CA ALA A 336 34.35 9.42 -18.15
C ALA A 336 33.46 8.75 -19.24
N ALA A 337 32.89 7.59 -18.95
CA ALA A 337 31.92 6.89 -19.79
C ALA A 337 30.53 7.01 -19.17
N GLU A 338 29.68 7.81 -19.82
CA GLU A 338 28.23 7.98 -19.60
C GLU A 338 27.81 8.09 -18.13
N SER A 339 27.86 9.30 -17.58
CA SER A 339 27.15 9.61 -16.33
C SER A 339 25.65 9.36 -16.52
N VAL A 340 25.19 8.17 -16.15
CA VAL A 340 23.77 7.84 -16.09
C VAL A 340 23.11 8.84 -15.15
N GLN A 341 22.42 9.83 -15.70
CA GLN A 341 21.71 10.83 -14.92
C GLN A 341 20.62 10.12 -14.12
N THR A 342 20.75 10.13 -12.80
CA THR A 342 19.80 9.46 -11.91
C THR A 342 18.42 10.11 -12.05
N ASP A 343 17.41 9.35 -12.49
CA ASP A 343 16.01 9.81 -12.51
C ASP A 343 15.43 9.83 -11.10
N TRP A 344 15.54 10.99 -10.44
CA TRP A 344 15.07 11.21 -9.08
C TRP A 344 13.56 11.04 -8.90
N LYS A 345 12.75 11.19 -9.95
CA LYS A 345 11.30 10.97 -9.86
C LYS A 345 10.98 9.49 -9.74
N THR A 346 11.62 8.67 -10.58
CA THR A 346 11.51 7.22 -10.50
C THR A 346 12.08 6.69 -9.19
N TYR A 347 13.24 7.21 -8.76
CA TYR A 347 13.84 6.88 -7.46
C TYR A 347 12.88 7.14 -6.29
N ASN A 348 12.26 8.32 -6.24
CA ASN A 348 11.33 8.67 -5.17
C ASN A 348 10.05 7.81 -5.22
N ARG A 349 9.53 7.49 -6.41
CA ARG A 349 8.38 6.60 -6.57
C ARG A 349 8.66 5.20 -6.04
N GLU A 350 9.83 4.64 -6.35
CA GLU A 350 10.24 3.32 -5.86
C GLU A 350 10.38 3.30 -4.32
N LEU A 351 10.98 4.34 -3.73
CA LEU A 351 11.02 4.48 -2.26
C LEU A 351 9.61 4.52 -1.66
N HIS A 352 8.68 5.28 -2.24
CA HIS A 352 7.30 5.29 -1.77
C HIS A 352 6.64 3.90 -1.85
N GLN A 353 6.89 3.13 -2.91
CA GLN A 353 6.38 1.75 -3.02
C GLN A 353 6.89 0.84 -1.91
N PHE A 354 8.18 0.95 -1.54
CA PHE A 354 8.73 0.25 -0.38
C PHE A 354 8.01 0.62 0.93
N SER A 355 7.72 1.91 1.12
CA SER A 355 6.97 2.41 2.29
C SER A 355 5.53 1.87 2.36
N GLU A 356 4.82 1.81 1.22
CA GLU A 356 3.48 1.24 1.16
C GLU A 356 3.52 -0.27 1.46
N ARG A 357 4.41 -1.02 0.82
CA ARG A 357 4.60 -2.47 1.07
C ARG A 357 4.93 -2.76 2.53
N TRP A 358 5.72 -1.91 3.18
CA TRP A 358 5.99 -2.01 4.62
C TRP A 358 4.73 -1.83 5.47
N ARG A 359 3.84 -0.90 5.11
CA ARG A 359 2.56 -0.70 5.82
C ARG A 359 1.60 -1.87 5.60
N GLU A 360 1.60 -2.44 4.39
CA GLU A 360 0.75 -3.56 3.99
C GLU A 360 1.23 -4.95 4.47
N ALA A 361 2.43 -5.05 5.05
CA ALA A 361 3.05 -6.34 5.43
C ALA A 361 2.35 -7.09 6.60
N GLY A 362 1.22 -6.59 7.10
CA GLY A 362 0.39 -7.22 8.12
C GLY A 362 0.80 -6.94 9.56
N HIS A 363 0.04 -7.48 10.52
CA HIS A 363 0.20 -7.17 11.94
C HIS A 363 1.21 -8.09 12.63
N LEU A 364 1.88 -7.55 13.65
CA LEU A 364 2.85 -8.24 14.49
C LEU A 364 2.66 -7.78 15.94
N SER A 365 3.19 -8.57 16.88
CA SER A 365 3.28 -8.12 18.27
C SER A 365 4.08 -6.82 18.37
N GLU A 366 3.71 -5.95 19.31
CA GLU A 366 4.32 -4.63 19.48
C GLU A 366 5.84 -4.70 19.66
N LYS A 367 6.33 -5.68 20.44
CA LYS A 367 7.76 -5.93 20.63
C LYS A 367 8.47 -6.29 19.31
N ALA A 368 7.93 -7.23 18.54
CA ALA A 368 8.54 -7.62 17.27
C ALA A 368 8.45 -6.49 16.23
N PHE A 369 7.35 -5.75 16.22
CA PHE A 369 7.17 -4.62 15.32
C PHE A 369 8.16 -3.49 15.61
N THR A 370 8.37 -3.12 16.89
CA THR A 370 9.31 -2.06 17.27
C THR A 370 10.76 -2.41 16.92
N GLU A 371 11.17 -3.67 17.12
CA GLU A 371 12.49 -4.17 16.69
C GLU A 371 12.66 -4.07 15.17
N LEU A 372 11.67 -4.54 14.39
CA LEU A 372 11.75 -4.47 12.93
C LEU A 372 11.65 -3.03 12.41
N LEU A 373 10.91 -2.16 13.10
CA LEU A 373 10.78 -0.75 12.76
C LEU A 373 12.11 0.00 12.91
N SER A 374 12.91 -0.31 13.94
CA SER A 374 14.24 0.31 14.09
C SER A 374 15.17 -0.12 12.95
N ARG A 375 15.17 -1.40 12.57
CA ARG A 375 15.93 -1.93 11.43
C ARG A 375 15.48 -1.33 10.10
N TRP A 376 14.16 -1.22 9.90
CA TRP A 376 13.58 -0.57 8.73
C TRP A 376 14.01 0.89 8.62
N LYS A 377 13.93 1.67 9.70
CA LYS A 377 14.36 3.07 9.73
C LYS A 377 15.84 3.22 9.36
N ALA A 378 16.71 2.39 9.92
CA ALA A 378 18.13 2.41 9.59
C ALA A 378 18.39 2.15 8.09
N ALA A 379 17.73 1.12 7.51
CA ALA A 379 17.85 0.83 6.08
C ALA A 379 17.24 1.96 5.21
N TRP A 380 16.11 2.51 5.64
CA TRP A 380 15.41 3.60 4.97
C TRP A 380 16.23 4.89 4.95
N ASP A 381 16.87 5.26 6.06
CA ASP A 381 17.69 6.47 6.14
C ASP A 381 18.89 6.40 5.18
N ILE A 382 19.52 5.23 5.07
CA ILE A 382 20.57 4.96 4.07
C ILE A 382 20.03 5.11 2.65
N ALA A 383 18.85 4.53 2.37
CA ALA A 383 18.20 4.61 1.06
C ALA A 383 17.76 6.02 0.67
N HIS A 384 17.31 6.81 1.65
CA HIS A 384 16.77 8.13 1.42
C HIS A 384 17.87 9.21 1.35
N ALA A 385 19.02 9.01 2.02
CA ALA A 385 20.09 10.00 2.09
C ALA A 385 20.55 10.57 0.73
N PRO A 386 20.72 9.78 -0.36
CA PRO A 386 21.05 10.32 -1.68
C PRO A 386 20.01 11.30 -2.22
N LEU A 387 18.72 10.97 -2.09
CA LEU A 387 17.62 11.84 -2.54
C LEU A 387 17.59 13.15 -1.74
N VAL A 388 17.80 13.11 -0.42
CA VAL A 388 17.87 14.32 0.42
C VAL A 388 19.03 15.22 0.00
N ARG A 389 20.21 14.63 -0.27
CA ARG A 389 21.38 15.37 -0.75
C ARG A 389 21.11 16.01 -2.11
N ALA A 390 20.48 15.29 -3.05
CA ALA A 390 20.10 15.80 -4.36
C ALA A 390 19.06 16.93 -4.26
N GLN A 391 18.07 16.80 -3.36
CA GLN A 391 17.08 17.83 -3.08
C GLN A 391 17.72 19.10 -2.55
N LYS A 392 18.63 18.98 -1.57
CA LYS A 392 19.39 20.11 -1.02
C LYS A 392 20.23 20.81 -2.09
N ALA A 393 20.93 20.05 -2.94
CA ALA A 393 21.72 20.61 -4.03
C ALA A 393 20.85 21.33 -5.08
N GLY A 394 19.69 20.77 -5.44
CA GLY A 394 18.76 21.41 -6.38
C GLY A 394 18.07 22.66 -5.80
N LEU A 395 17.86 22.72 -4.48
CA LEU A 395 17.43 23.95 -3.80
C LEU A 395 18.49 25.04 -3.91
N GLN A 396 19.76 24.70 -3.66
CA GLN A 396 20.87 25.64 -3.77
C GLN A 396 21.03 26.18 -5.20
N ARG A 397 20.90 25.33 -6.22
CA ARG A 397 20.95 25.78 -7.63
C ARG A 397 19.81 26.72 -7.99
N ARG A 398 18.58 26.44 -7.53
CA ARG A 398 17.44 27.36 -7.73
C ARG A 398 17.64 28.68 -6.98
N GLN A 399 18.20 28.66 -5.77
CA GLN A 399 18.55 29.88 -5.03
C GLN A 399 19.63 30.70 -5.76
N ALA A 400 20.63 30.05 -6.35
CA ALA A 400 21.63 30.73 -7.18
C ALA A 400 20.99 31.42 -8.40
N LEU A 401 20.03 30.76 -9.07
CA LEU A 401 19.28 31.38 -10.17
C LEU A 401 18.45 32.59 -9.71
N VAL A 402 17.91 32.58 -8.49
CA VAL A 402 17.22 33.73 -7.89
C VAL A 402 18.20 34.89 -7.68
N GLU A 403 19.41 34.62 -7.17
CA GLU A 403 20.43 35.66 -7.00
C GLU A 403 20.93 36.20 -8.35
N GLU A 404 21.13 35.35 -9.36
CA GLU A 404 21.43 35.79 -10.73
C GLU A 404 20.31 36.68 -11.31
N ALA A 405 19.04 36.34 -11.07
CA ALA A 405 17.90 37.17 -11.48
C ALA A 405 17.94 38.56 -10.81
N LYS A 406 18.26 38.62 -9.51
CA LYS A 406 18.43 39.88 -8.78
C LYS A 406 19.59 40.69 -9.30
N GLN A 407 20.72 40.07 -9.61
CA GLN A 407 21.90 40.74 -10.17
C GLN A 407 21.60 41.34 -11.55
N LEU A 408 20.90 40.60 -12.42
CA LEU A 408 20.44 41.12 -13.72
C LEU A 408 19.51 42.33 -13.56
N SER A 409 18.56 42.25 -12.62
CA SER A 409 17.65 43.35 -12.30
C SER A 409 18.39 44.58 -11.75
N ALA A 410 19.33 44.38 -10.83
CA ALA A 410 20.15 45.45 -10.24
C ALA A 410 21.08 46.11 -11.28
N ALA A 411 21.68 45.33 -12.18
CA ALA A 411 22.51 45.85 -13.27
C ALA A 411 21.67 46.73 -14.22
N HIS A 412 20.43 46.33 -14.52
CA HIS A 412 19.51 47.14 -15.29
C HIS A 412 19.11 48.43 -14.54
N ALA A 413 18.82 48.34 -13.24
CA ALA A 413 18.53 49.49 -12.39
C ALA A 413 19.69 50.50 -12.39
N ALA A 414 20.94 50.02 -12.36
CA ALA A 414 22.17 50.81 -12.45
C ALA A 414 22.47 51.41 -13.84
N GLY A 415 21.61 51.16 -14.84
CA GLY A 415 21.67 51.80 -16.15
C GLY A 415 22.05 50.90 -17.32
N ALA A 416 22.37 49.62 -17.08
CA ALA A 416 22.64 48.68 -18.17
C ALA A 416 21.39 48.40 -19.01
N ALA A 417 21.57 48.07 -20.30
CA ALA A 417 20.48 47.62 -21.15
C ALA A 417 19.97 46.24 -20.71
N LEU A 418 18.65 46.06 -20.61
CA LEU A 418 18.05 44.77 -20.26
C LEU A 418 18.22 43.78 -21.42
N ARG A 419 19.03 42.73 -21.22
CA ARG A 419 19.29 41.70 -22.23
C ARG A 419 18.25 40.58 -22.15
N ILE A 420 17.30 40.60 -23.09
CA ILE A 420 16.19 39.62 -23.16
C ILE A 420 16.71 38.18 -23.29
N ASP A 421 17.81 37.96 -23.99
CA ASP A 421 18.36 36.62 -24.21
C ASP A 421 18.94 36.01 -22.92
N GLU A 422 19.53 36.84 -22.05
CA GLU A 422 20.02 36.41 -20.73
C GLU A 422 18.85 36.01 -19.82
N VAL A 423 17.76 36.78 -19.86
CA VAL A 423 16.51 36.44 -19.13
C VAL A 423 15.92 35.12 -19.63
N LYS A 424 15.86 34.91 -20.95
CA LYS A 424 15.38 33.64 -21.52
C LYS A 424 16.29 32.46 -21.14
N ALA A 425 17.60 32.63 -21.17
CA ALA A 425 18.56 31.60 -20.76
C ALA A 425 18.40 31.24 -19.27
N LEU A 426 18.16 32.24 -18.42
CA LEU A 426 17.87 32.04 -17.00
C LEU A 426 16.55 31.27 -16.78
N GLN A 427 15.49 31.62 -17.51
CA GLN A 427 14.19 30.91 -17.46
C GLN A 427 14.31 29.45 -17.93
N GLN A 428 15.09 29.17 -18.97
CA GLN A 428 15.35 27.80 -19.44
C GLN A 428 16.13 26.98 -18.41
N ARG A 429 17.17 27.56 -17.78
CA ARG A 429 17.91 26.91 -16.68
C ARG A 429 17.00 26.61 -15.49
N TRP A 430 16.11 27.54 -15.15
CA TRP A 430 15.10 27.31 -14.11
C TRP A 430 14.18 26.13 -14.44
N GLN A 431 13.65 26.06 -15.66
CA GLN A 431 12.77 24.96 -16.10
C GLN A 431 13.50 23.62 -16.07
N ALA A 432 14.75 23.57 -16.53
CA ALA A 432 15.57 22.35 -16.48
C ALA A 432 15.77 21.85 -15.05
N GLU A 433 16.09 22.73 -14.11
CA GLU A 433 16.23 22.39 -12.69
C GLU A 433 14.90 21.96 -12.05
N ALA A 434 13.80 22.64 -12.40
CA ALA A 434 12.44 22.29 -11.99
C ALA A 434 12.02 20.89 -12.44
N GLN A 435 12.32 20.54 -13.69
CA GLN A 435 11.96 19.23 -14.25
C GLN A 435 12.84 18.10 -13.71
N ALA A 436 14.14 18.36 -13.49
CA ALA A 436 15.10 17.35 -13.08
C ALA A 436 14.92 16.86 -11.63
N MET A 437 14.47 17.73 -10.72
CA MET A 437 14.45 17.40 -9.29
C MET A 437 13.09 17.71 -8.64
N PRO A 438 12.35 16.69 -8.17
CA PRO A 438 11.06 16.88 -7.53
C PRO A 438 11.20 17.48 -6.12
N LEU A 439 10.61 18.65 -5.93
CA LEU A 439 10.54 19.37 -4.65
C LEU A 439 9.12 19.43 -4.09
N ASP A 440 9.04 19.84 -2.82
CA ASP A 440 7.77 20.21 -2.22
C ASP A 440 7.17 21.43 -2.95
N ARG A 441 5.89 21.31 -3.30
CA ARG A 441 5.17 22.30 -4.12
C ARG A 441 5.17 23.69 -3.49
N ARG A 442 5.06 23.80 -2.15
CA ARG A 442 5.02 25.12 -1.48
C ARG A 442 6.39 25.78 -1.52
N GLN A 443 7.45 25.00 -1.31
CA GLN A 443 8.82 25.50 -1.40
C GLN A 443 9.17 25.95 -2.81
N GLU A 444 8.78 25.18 -3.82
CA GLU A 444 8.99 25.53 -5.23
C GLU A 444 8.23 26.80 -5.63
N GLN A 445 6.97 26.94 -5.19
CA GLN A 445 6.19 28.15 -5.45
C GLN A 445 6.85 29.41 -4.85
N LYS A 446 7.33 29.31 -3.60
CA LYS A 446 8.04 30.43 -2.95
C LYS A 446 9.32 30.81 -3.69
N LEU A 447 10.09 29.83 -4.15
CA LEU A 447 11.31 30.09 -4.91
C LEU A 447 11.00 30.67 -6.29
N TRP A 448 9.92 30.23 -6.94
CA TRP A 448 9.47 30.77 -8.23
C TRP A 448 9.03 32.23 -8.11
N GLU A 449 8.27 32.59 -7.08
CA GLU A 449 7.89 33.98 -6.81
C GLU A 449 9.13 34.85 -6.56
N ALA A 450 10.08 34.35 -5.77
CA ALA A 450 11.35 35.03 -5.52
C ALA A 450 12.23 35.19 -6.77
N PHE A 451 12.18 34.23 -7.69
CA PHE A 451 12.87 34.27 -8.98
C PHE A 451 12.23 35.26 -9.96
N ARG A 452 10.89 35.23 -10.04
CA ARG A 452 10.12 36.00 -11.02
C ARG A 452 10.06 37.48 -10.67
N LYS A 453 9.88 37.83 -9.39
CA LYS A 453 9.75 39.22 -8.92
C LYS A 453 10.85 40.16 -9.46
N PRO A 454 12.16 39.89 -9.28
CA PRO A 454 13.20 40.81 -9.78
C PRO A 454 13.20 40.97 -11.30
N ILE A 455 12.77 39.95 -12.06
CA ILE A 455 12.65 40.02 -13.52
C ILE A 455 11.46 40.90 -13.91
N ASP A 456 10.30 40.70 -13.28
CA ASP A 456 9.11 41.52 -13.51
C ASP A 456 9.39 42.99 -13.16
N ASP A 457 10.08 43.26 -12.04
CA ASP A 457 10.51 44.61 -11.64
C ASP A 457 11.46 45.25 -12.67
N ALA A 458 12.38 44.47 -13.26
CA ALA A 458 13.31 44.96 -14.29
C ALA A 458 12.58 45.32 -15.59
N PHE A 459 11.58 44.54 -16.01
CA PHE A 459 10.76 44.87 -17.18
C PHE A 459 9.85 46.07 -16.94
N ALA A 460 9.32 46.24 -15.72
CA ALA A 460 8.56 47.44 -15.36
C ALA A 460 9.42 48.70 -15.46
N LEU A 461 10.65 48.66 -14.93
CA LEU A 461 11.60 49.76 -15.02
C LEU A 461 12.04 50.06 -16.47
N ASP A 462 12.26 49.04 -17.31
CA ASP A 462 12.60 49.26 -18.72
C ASP A 462 11.42 49.87 -19.49
N ALA A 463 10.18 49.49 -19.16
CA ALA A 463 8.97 50.09 -19.73
C ALA A 463 8.84 51.57 -19.35
N GLU A 464 9.12 51.94 -18.09
CA GLU A 464 9.14 53.34 -17.62
C GLU A 464 10.24 54.18 -18.29
N ARG A 465 11.41 53.58 -18.56
CA ARG A 465 12.55 54.26 -19.22
C ARG A 465 12.42 54.36 -20.74
N ARG A 466 11.52 53.58 -21.35
CA ARG A 466 11.27 53.56 -22.81
C ARG A 466 10.81 54.90 -23.39
N PRO A 467 9.84 55.64 -22.80
CA PRO A 467 9.47 56.98 -23.28
C PRO A 467 10.63 57.99 -23.15
N ALA A 468 11.46 57.90 -22.10
CA ALA A 468 12.63 58.77 -21.91
C ALA A 468 13.71 58.53 -22.98
N ARG A 469 14.00 57.26 -23.32
CA ARG A 469 14.91 56.89 -24.42
C ARG A 469 14.38 57.25 -25.81
N GLY A 470 13.05 57.24 -25.98
CA GLY A 470 12.39 57.68 -27.21
C GLY A 470 12.53 59.19 -27.45
N ASN A 471 12.55 59.98 -26.38
CA ASN A 471 12.68 61.44 -26.44
C ASN A 471 14.14 61.90 -26.72
N GLU A 472 15.15 61.18 -26.20
CA GLU A 472 16.57 61.46 -26.51
C GLU A 472 16.98 61.07 -27.94
N ARG A 473 16.23 60.17 -28.59
CA ARG A 473 16.43 59.77 -30.00
C ARG A 473 15.55 60.59 -30.97
N GLY A 474 14.98 61.69 -30.49
CA GLY A 474 14.03 62.56 -31.19
C GLY A 474 14.61 63.57 -32.19
N ASP A 475 15.94 63.64 -32.39
CA ASP A 475 16.54 64.55 -33.38
C ASP A 475 16.81 63.88 -34.74
N ARG A 476 15.81 63.17 -35.28
CA ARG A 476 15.79 62.81 -36.70
C ARG A 476 14.39 62.98 -37.26
N SER A 477 14.26 63.98 -38.13
CA SER A 477 13.04 64.56 -38.66
C SER A 477 12.04 63.54 -39.24
N SER A 478 10.76 63.85 -39.03
CA SER A 478 9.61 63.15 -39.54
C SER A 478 9.57 63.08 -41.07
N ARG A 479 9.13 61.94 -41.62
CA ARG A 479 8.46 61.91 -42.93
C ARG A 479 7.38 60.83 -42.99
N GLY A 480 6.12 61.28 -42.98
CA GLY A 480 5.00 60.75 -43.78
C GLY A 480 4.39 59.37 -43.42
N PRO A 481 3.05 59.23 -43.40
CA PRO A 481 2.36 58.10 -42.76
C PRO A 481 2.08 56.92 -43.71
N GLY A 482 2.15 55.69 -43.17
CA GLY A 482 1.69 54.48 -43.88
C GLY A 482 2.09 53.16 -43.18
N GLU A 483 1.20 52.67 -42.32
CA GLU A 483 0.97 51.25 -41.97
C GLU A 483 2.02 50.46 -41.16
N GLY A 484 2.07 50.75 -39.86
CA GLY A 484 1.63 49.83 -38.80
C GLY A 484 2.07 48.36 -38.81
N LYS A 485 3.27 48.08 -38.27
CA LYS A 485 3.55 46.83 -37.55
C LYS A 485 4.19 47.15 -36.21
N GLY A 486 3.57 46.68 -35.13
CA GLY A 486 4.30 46.35 -33.92
C GLY A 486 3.83 46.99 -32.62
N GLU A 487 2.53 46.98 -32.32
CA GLU A 487 2.08 47.09 -30.94
C GLU A 487 1.97 45.70 -30.33
N ARG A 488 2.93 45.35 -29.47
CA ARG A 488 2.89 44.17 -28.60
C ARG A 488 2.86 44.69 -27.17
N PHE A 489 1.85 44.24 -26.43
CA PHE A 489 1.64 44.44 -24.99
C PHE A 489 0.99 45.77 -24.57
N ALA A 490 -0.21 46.05 -25.11
CA ALA A 490 -1.23 46.77 -24.35
C ALA A 490 -2.03 45.77 -23.50
N ALA A 491 -2.63 46.25 -22.41
CA ALA A 491 -3.52 45.53 -21.50
C ALA A 491 -4.63 44.75 -22.25
N ARG A 492 -5.34 43.85 -21.55
CA ARG A 492 -6.62 43.25 -22.00
C ARG A 492 -7.63 44.35 -22.35
N GLN A 493 -7.48 45.02 -23.49
CA GLN A 493 -8.47 45.90 -24.08
C GLN A 493 -9.30 45.05 -25.03
N ALA A 494 -10.61 45.16 -24.87
CA ALA A 494 -11.56 44.67 -25.84
C ALA A 494 -11.15 45.22 -27.22
N VAL A 495 -10.92 44.33 -28.18
CA VAL A 495 -10.63 44.71 -29.56
C VAL A 495 -11.88 45.43 -30.08
N ASP A 496 -11.71 46.65 -30.59
CA ASP A 496 -12.82 47.42 -31.14
C ASP A 496 -13.29 46.74 -32.44
N PRO A 497 -14.50 46.13 -32.48
CA PRO A 497 -14.94 45.28 -33.59
C PRO A 497 -15.09 46.04 -34.91
N GLN A 498 -15.10 47.38 -34.87
CA GLN A 498 -15.13 48.28 -36.02
C GLN A 498 -13.80 48.29 -36.80
N THR A 499 -12.70 47.80 -36.21
CA THR A 499 -11.36 47.80 -36.82
C THR A 499 -10.99 46.47 -37.51
N LEU A 500 -11.85 45.45 -37.39
CA LEU A 500 -11.65 44.12 -37.95
C LEU A 500 -12.12 44.06 -39.41
N THR A 501 -11.50 43.20 -40.22
CA THR A 501 -12.04 42.88 -41.56
C THR A 501 -13.45 42.28 -41.43
N PRO A 502 -14.34 42.42 -42.42
CA PRO A 502 -15.70 41.87 -42.32
C PRO A 502 -15.72 40.36 -42.06
N TYR A 503 -14.74 39.63 -42.61
CA TYR A 503 -14.54 38.21 -42.34
C TYR A 503 -14.07 37.94 -40.90
N ASP A 504 -13.07 38.68 -40.40
CA ASP A 504 -12.60 38.54 -39.02
C ASP A 504 -13.70 38.91 -38.00
N ARG A 505 -14.51 39.91 -38.33
CA ARG A 505 -15.65 40.33 -37.51
C ARG A 505 -16.72 39.23 -37.43
N ALA A 506 -17.09 38.62 -38.57
CA ALA A 506 -18.05 37.51 -38.59
C ALA A 506 -17.58 36.30 -37.75
N VAL A 507 -16.29 35.95 -37.84
CA VAL A 507 -15.72 34.86 -37.04
C VAL A 507 -15.61 35.24 -35.55
N TYR A 508 -15.28 36.50 -35.25
CA TYR A 508 -15.21 36.99 -33.87
C TYR A 508 -16.59 37.04 -33.20
N GLU A 509 -17.63 37.51 -33.90
CA GLU A 509 -19.02 37.52 -33.42
C GLU A 509 -19.54 36.08 -33.23
N ALA A 510 -19.26 35.17 -34.17
CA ALA A 510 -19.62 33.75 -34.02
C ALA A 510 -18.87 33.08 -32.85
N ALA A 511 -17.61 33.46 -32.59
CA ALA A 511 -16.85 32.98 -31.43
C ALA A 511 -17.42 33.50 -30.11
N GLN A 512 -17.86 34.76 -30.06
CA GLN A 512 -18.57 35.30 -28.89
C GLN A 512 -19.92 34.62 -28.66
N ALA A 513 -20.69 34.35 -29.72
CA ALA A 513 -21.94 33.61 -29.64
C ALA A 513 -21.72 32.18 -29.11
N LEU A 514 -20.64 31.51 -29.54
CA LEU A 514 -20.24 30.21 -29.00
C LEU A 514 -19.85 30.30 -27.52
N GLN A 515 -19.15 31.36 -27.11
CA GLN A 515 -18.80 31.59 -25.72
C GLN A 515 -20.04 31.83 -24.84
N ALA A 516 -21.03 32.57 -25.34
CA ALA A 516 -22.30 32.78 -24.67
C ALA A 516 -23.11 31.47 -24.55
N ALA A 517 -23.18 30.68 -25.62
CA ALA A 517 -23.82 29.36 -25.60
C ALA A 517 -23.11 28.38 -24.65
N SER A 518 -21.78 28.47 -24.54
CA SER A 518 -21.00 27.68 -23.58
C SER A 518 -21.31 28.02 -22.12
N ALA A 519 -21.91 29.20 -21.86
CA ALA A 519 -22.33 29.64 -20.54
C ALA A 519 -23.80 29.29 -20.23
N SER A 520 -24.62 28.95 -21.23
CA SER A 520 -26.04 28.62 -21.04
C SER A 520 -26.31 27.18 -20.61
N ASP A 521 -25.25 26.38 -20.34
CA ASP A 521 -25.31 24.96 -19.94
C ASP A 521 -26.24 24.10 -20.85
N ASP A 522 -26.46 24.51 -22.12
CA ASP A 522 -27.29 23.80 -23.11
C ASP A 522 -26.42 23.19 -24.22
N ALA A 523 -26.37 21.86 -24.27
CA ALA A 523 -25.56 21.13 -25.23
C ALA A 523 -26.00 21.36 -26.69
N GLN A 524 -27.30 21.51 -26.96
CA GLN A 524 -27.80 21.75 -28.32
C GLN A 524 -27.42 23.15 -28.80
N ALA A 525 -27.54 24.16 -27.93
CA ALA A 525 -27.10 25.51 -28.21
C ALA A 525 -25.59 25.59 -28.50
N ILE A 526 -24.76 24.85 -27.74
CA ILE A 526 -23.31 24.79 -27.98
C ILE A 526 -22.99 24.14 -29.32
N HIS A 527 -23.64 23.02 -29.67
CA HIS A 527 -23.44 22.36 -30.97
C HIS A 527 -23.90 23.23 -32.14
N ALA A 528 -25.04 23.92 -32.02
CA ALA A 528 -25.53 24.86 -33.02
C ALA A 528 -24.57 26.04 -33.20
N ALA A 529 -24.05 26.61 -32.11
CA ALA A 529 -23.07 27.70 -32.16
C ALA A 529 -21.71 27.25 -32.74
N MET A 530 -21.28 26.01 -32.49
CA MET A 530 -20.10 25.43 -33.15
C MET A 530 -20.30 25.32 -34.66
N ALA A 531 -21.48 24.87 -35.11
CA ALA A 531 -21.82 24.80 -36.52
C ALA A 531 -21.87 26.19 -37.18
N ALA A 532 -22.41 27.19 -36.47
CA ALA A 532 -22.44 28.59 -36.92
C ALA A 532 -21.02 29.19 -37.06
N LEU A 533 -20.12 28.90 -36.11
CA LEU A 533 -18.71 29.30 -36.18
C LEU A 533 -17.97 28.62 -37.34
N GLU A 534 -18.24 27.34 -37.60
CA GLU A 534 -17.69 26.66 -38.77
C GLU A 534 -18.23 27.23 -40.08
N ALA A 535 -19.50 27.63 -40.14
CA ALA A 535 -20.09 28.30 -41.29
C ALA A 535 -19.47 29.68 -41.54
N ALA A 536 -19.27 30.48 -40.49
CA ALA A 536 -18.59 31.79 -40.57
C ALA A 536 -17.15 31.66 -41.10
N ARG A 537 -16.45 30.57 -40.75
CA ARG A 537 -15.10 30.27 -41.25
C ARG A 537 -15.08 29.81 -42.72
N ARG A 538 -16.16 29.20 -43.20
CA ARG A 538 -16.27 28.75 -44.59
C ARG A 538 -16.82 29.84 -45.52
N ALA A 539 -17.33 30.95 -44.98
CA ALA A 539 -17.87 32.06 -45.77
C ALA A 539 -16.75 32.80 -46.53
N ASP A 540 -16.98 33.06 -47.83
CA ASP A 540 -16.05 33.81 -48.66
C ASP A 540 -16.10 35.33 -48.32
N PRO A 541 -14.96 36.03 -48.24
CA PRO A 541 -14.90 37.46 -47.90
C PRO A 541 -15.53 38.38 -48.97
N LYS A 542 -16.01 37.85 -50.09
CA LYS A 542 -16.67 38.60 -51.19
C LYS A 542 -18.19 38.47 -51.22
N SER A 543 -18.80 37.61 -50.40
CA SER A 543 -20.25 37.56 -50.28
C SER A 543 -20.68 38.34 -49.03
N SER A 544 -21.04 39.61 -49.22
CA SER A 544 -21.83 40.35 -48.23
C SER A 544 -23.30 39.98 -48.42
N PRO A 545 -24.02 39.50 -47.40
CA PRO A 545 -25.46 39.61 -47.37
C PRO A 545 -25.81 40.84 -46.51
N LEU A 546 -26.24 41.88 -47.19
CA LEU A 546 -27.06 42.93 -46.58
C LEU A 546 -28.46 42.34 -46.37
N ALA A 547 -28.85 42.07 -45.13
CA ALA A 547 -30.25 42.00 -44.73
C ALA A 547 -30.35 42.11 -43.19
N ALA A 548 -30.69 43.31 -42.73
CA ALA A 548 -31.12 43.54 -41.36
C ALA A 548 -32.50 42.89 -41.11
N PRO A 549 -32.80 42.49 -39.86
CA PRO A 549 -34.12 42.00 -39.50
C PRO A 549 -35.09 43.18 -39.33
N SER A 550 -36.36 42.98 -39.67
CA SER A 550 -37.45 43.86 -39.25
C SER A 550 -38.62 43.00 -38.77
N ALA A 551 -39.29 43.57 -37.78
CA ALA A 551 -40.07 42.92 -36.74
C ALA A 551 -41.44 42.37 -37.15
N ASP A 552 -41.95 41.52 -36.25
CA ASP A 552 -43.34 41.30 -35.84
C ASP A 552 -44.43 41.06 -36.90
N ALA A 553 -45.08 39.91 -36.81
CA ALA A 553 -46.40 39.83 -36.15
C ALA A 553 -46.94 38.39 -36.12
N SER A 554 -47.60 38.10 -35.01
CA SER A 554 -48.31 36.89 -34.63
C SER A 554 -49.34 36.37 -35.64
N THR A 555 -49.64 35.08 -35.49
CA THR A 555 -50.97 34.47 -35.22
C THR A 555 -51.33 33.36 -36.21
N GLY A 556 -51.48 32.15 -35.67
CA GLY A 556 -52.74 31.42 -35.80
C GLY A 556 -52.93 30.46 -36.99
N ALA A 557 -53.26 29.24 -36.59
CA ALA A 557 -54.19 28.33 -37.23
C ALA A 557 -53.66 27.36 -38.30
N ALA A 558 -53.63 26.11 -37.84
CA ALA A 558 -53.71 24.84 -38.53
C ALA A 558 -54.73 24.78 -39.68
N SER A 559 -54.39 23.97 -40.69
CA SER A 559 -55.18 22.89 -41.32
C SER A 559 -54.24 22.25 -42.36
N GLU A 560 -53.85 20.98 -42.21
CA GLU A 560 -54.46 19.83 -42.93
C GLU A 560 -54.30 19.95 -44.46
N GLU A 561 -53.84 18.97 -45.24
CA GLU A 561 -53.49 17.57 -45.04
C GLU A 561 -52.98 17.04 -46.41
N ILE A 562 -52.38 15.84 -46.41
CA ILE A 562 -52.40 14.84 -47.50
C ILE A 562 -51.36 14.91 -48.66
N THR A 563 -50.34 14.05 -48.45
CA THR A 563 -49.77 13.00 -49.32
C THR A 563 -48.90 13.29 -50.55
N GLN A 564 -47.64 12.84 -50.39
CA GLN A 564 -46.88 11.90 -51.22
C GLN A 564 -46.81 12.10 -52.75
N GLY A 565 -45.63 12.55 -53.19
CA GLY A 565 -45.02 12.23 -54.47
C GLY A 565 -43.61 11.72 -54.24
N ALA A 566 -43.35 10.46 -54.63
CA ALA A 566 -42.09 9.76 -54.50
C ALA A 566 -41.01 10.25 -55.50
N SER A 567 -39.81 9.66 -55.34
CA SER A 567 -38.65 9.58 -56.26
C SER A 567 -37.47 10.46 -55.84
N LEU A 568 -36.20 10.07 -55.96
CA LEU A 568 -35.50 8.82 -56.27
C LEU A 568 -34.02 9.14 -55.96
N ASP A 569 -33.33 8.17 -55.39
CA ASP A 569 -31.93 7.79 -55.67
C ASP A 569 -30.72 8.74 -55.54
N SER A 570 -29.60 8.05 -55.35
CA SER A 570 -28.19 8.43 -55.56
C SER A 570 -27.49 9.17 -54.40
N ALA A 571 -26.68 8.48 -53.59
CA ALA A 571 -25.36 7.90 -53.87
C ALA A 571 -24.22 8.92 -53.73
N THR A 572 -23.32 8.69 -52.77
CA THR A 572 -21.90 9.02 -52.95
C THR A 572 -21.02 8.10 -52.08
N PRO A 573 -19.83 7.71 -52.56
CA PRO A 573 -19.09 6.53 -52.10
C PRO A 573 -17.92 6.86 -51.15
N ALA A 574 -17.30 5.78 -50.64
CA ALA A 574 -15.95 5.67 -50.05
C ALA A 574 -14.84 6.29 -50.97
N PRO A 575 -13.55 6.46 -50.58
CA PRO A 575 -12.77 5.64 -49.64
C PRO A 575 -11.54 6.28 -48.93
N ALA A 576 -10.88 5.42 -48.13
CA ALA A 576 -9.42 5.20 -47.93
C ALA A 576 -8.39 6.35 -47.79
N THR A 577 -7.58 6.15 -46.74
CA THR A 577 -6.25 6.67 -46.36
C THR A 577 -5.16 6.35 -47.42
N PRO A 578 -3.87 6.84 -47.40
CA PRO A 578 -3.07 7.13 -46.19
C PRO A 578 -1.84 8.12 -46.27
N ARG A 579 -1.18 8.24 -45.10
CA ARG A 579 0.21 8.66 -44.74
C ARG A 579 0.59 10.15 -44.69
N LYS A 580 1.07 10.57 -43.51
CA LYS A 580 1.81 11.81 -43.21
C LYS A 580 3.29 11.48 -42.90
N PRO A 581 4.26 12.34 -43.25
CA PRO A 581 5.62 12.30 -42.73
C PRO A 581 5.76 13.09 -41.40
N VAL A 582 6.98 13.04 -40.86
CA VAL A 582 7.43 13.28 -39.48
C VAL A 582 8.12 14.65 -39.30
N VAL A 583 8.02 15.23 -38.08
CA VAL A 583 8.88 16.26 -37.39
C VAL A 583 8.78 17.72 -37.92
N ALA A 584 8.70 18.78 -37.11
CA ALA A 584 9.34 19.06 -35.82
C ALA A 584 8.52 19.93 -34.84
N VAL A 585 9.08 20.01 -33.63
CA VAL A 585 8.59 20.47 -32.32
C VAL A 585 8.90 21.94 -32.01
N ARG A 586 8.04 22.58 -31.20
CA ARG A 586 8.31 23.43 -30.00
C ARG A 586 6.95 23.96 -29.51
N GLY A 587 6.53 23.90 -28.26
CA GLY A 587 7.20 23.69 -26.98
C GLY A 587 6.49 24.63 -25.99
N ASP A 588 5.61 24.08 -25.16
CA ASP A 588 4.81 24.82 -24.17
C ASP A 588 5.23 24.35 -22.78
N ASP A 589 5.94 25.22 -22.06
CA ASP A 589 6.48 24.96 -20.72
C ASP A 589 5.53 25.55 -19.66
N ARG A 590 4.79 24.67 -19.00
CA ARG A 590 4.15 24.97 -17.70
C ARG A 590 4.46 23.83 -16.73
N PRO A 591 5.30 24.04 -15.70
CA PRO A 591 5.68 22.97 -14.79
C PRO A 591 4.58 22.75 -13.75
N GLY A 592 4.19 21.48 -13.58
CA GLY A 592 3.51 20.99 -12.40
C GLY A 592 2.00 20.74 -12.52
N MET A 593 1.57 19.85 -13.42
CA MET A 593 0.44 18.95 -13.14
C MET A 593 0.35 17.80 -14.17
N ARG A 594 0.68 16.57 -13.75
CA ARG A 594 -0.08 15.33 -14.00
C ARG A 594 0.54 14.14 -13.26
N LYS A 595 -0.33 13.41 -12.56
CA LYS A 595 -0.11 12.16 -11.82
C LYS A 595 0.19 11.01 -12.79
N SER A 596 1.06 10.09 -12.37
CA SER A 596 1.42 8.88 -13.08
C SER A 596 0.59 7.68 -12.60
N GLU A 597 0.03 6.94 -13.56
CA GLU A 597 -0.44 5.56 -13.43
C GLU A 597 0.34 4.69 -14.46
N PRO A 598 0.66 3.41 -14.15
CA PRO A 598 1.64 2.63 -14.89
C PRO A 598 1.03 1.77 -16.00
N ALA A 599 1.82 1.47 -17.05
CA ALA A 599 1.47 0.55 -18.13
C ALA A 599 2.36 -0.71 -18.09
N ALA A 600 1.73 -1.86 -18.33
CA ALA A 600 2.35 -3.19 -18.39
C ALA A 600 2.95 -3.52 -19.78
N PRO A 601 3.85 -4.52 -19.89
CA PRO A 601 4.65 -4.78 -21.10
C PRO A 601 4.26 -6.06 -21.86
N ALA A 602 4.45 -6.05 -23.18
CA ALA A 602 4.72 -7.20 -24.06
C ALA A 602 5.08 -6.62 -25.45
N GLY A 603 5.96 -7.15 -26.29
CA GLY A 603 6.75 -8.38 -26.32
C GLY A 603 7.59 -8.30 -27.61
N ARG A 604 8.72 -9.01 -27.61
CA ARG A 604 9.82 -8.91 -28.58
C ARG A 604 9.76 -10.06 -29.60
N GLY A 605 10.19 -9.77 -30.83
CA GLY A 605 10.63 -10.73 -31.85
C GLY A 605 10.76 -10.00 -33.20
N ASP A 606 11.72 -10.22 -34.10
CA ASP A 606 12.95 -11.01 -34.14
C ASP A 606 13.76 -10.49 -35.37
N ARG A 607 15.09 -10.63 -35.29
CA ARG A 607 16.16 -10.70 -36.34
C ARG A 607 16.16 -9.89 -37.64
N GLY A 608 17.36 -9.35 -37.94
CA GLY A 608 17.90 -9.26 -39.32
C GLY A 608 18.90 -8.12 -39.55
N LYS A 609 20.20 -8.44 -39.59
CA LYS A 609 21.35 -7.52 -39.82
C LYS A 609 21.80 -7.59 -41.32
N PRO A 610 22.90 -6.94 -41.79
CA PRO A 610 22.90 -5.74 -42.64
C PRO A 610 23.66 -5.89 -43.98
N GLY A 611 23.71 -4.83 -44.82
CA GLY A 611 24.61 -4.76 -45.99
C GLY A 611 24.77 -3.33 -46.58
N PRO A 612 26.00 -2.85 -46.92
CA PRO A 612 26.30 -1.44 -47.21
C PRO A 612 26.73 -1.13 -48.66
N GLY A 613 26.84 0.17 -49.00
CA GLY A 613 27.50 0.72 -50.19
C GLY A 613 26.57 1.56 -51.06
N ARG A 614 26.99 2.55 -51.85
CA ARG A 614 28.25 3.28 -52.09
C ARG A 614 27.85 4.43 -53.05
N ASP A 615 28.57 5.54 -52.98
CA ASP A 615 28.86 6.49 -54.07
C ASP A 615 27.79 7.41 -54.71
N GLU A 616 27.98 8.71 -54.44
CA GLU A 616 28.47 9.74 -55.37
C GLU A 616 27.73 10.16 -56.67
N ARG A 617 27.62 11.50 -56.78
CA ARG A 617 27.59 12.39 -57.97
C ARG A 617 26.24 12.69 -58.64
N GLY A 618 26.05 14.01 -58.86
CA GLY A 618 25.21 14.54 -59.94
C GLY A 618 24.63 15.92 -59.68
N ARG A 619 25.39 16.99 -59.99
CA ARG A 619 24.81 18.32 -60.25
C ARG A 619 24.05 18.28 -61.58
N GLY A 620 22.87 18.88 -61.64
CA GLY A 620 22.14 19.27 -62.86
C GLY A 620 20.89 20.03 -62.45
N LEU A 621 20.93 21.36 -62.47
CA LEU A 621 20.40 22.23 -63.53
C LEU A 621 18.89 22.08 -63.77
N ARG A 622 18.24 23.21 -63.48
CA ARG A 622 16.84 23.60 -63.65
C ARG A 622 16.30 23.18 -65.02
N ASP A 623 15.17 22.48 -65.02
CA ASP A 623 14.22 22.58 -66.12
C ASP A 623 12.80 22.79 -65.60
N THR A 624 12.20 23.82 -66.15
CA THR A 624 10.86 24.32 -65.96
C THR A 624 9.99 23.69 -67.04
N THR A 625 8.95 22.94 -66.67
CA THR A 625 7.63 22.89 -67.35
C THR A 625 6.90 21.56 -67.08
N ARG A 626 5.88 21.58 -66.22
CA ARG A 626 4.57 20.97 -66.53
C ARG A 626 3.53 21.44 -65.52
N GLY A 627 2.51 22.14 -66.02
CA GLY A 627 1.41 22.68 -65.22
C GLY A 627 0.57 21.59 -64.56
N GLY A 628 0.25 21.83 -63.29
CA GLY A 628 -0.90 21.27 -62.59
C GLY A 628 -1.84 22.42 -62.17
N PRO A 629 -3.16 22.17 -62.07
CA PRO A 629 -4.17 23.24 -61.98
C PRO A 629 -4.08 24.03 -60.67
N PRO A 630 -4.38 25.35 -60.67
CA PRO A 630 -4.41 26.14 -59.45
C PRO A 630 -5.76 25.94 -58.76
N SER A 631 -5.81 25.13 -57.70
CA SER A 631 -6.97 25.18 -56.79
C SER A 631 -6.58 24.75 -55.39
N THR A 632 -6.19 25.75 -54.60
CA THR A 632 -6.67 25.91 -53.22
C THR A 632 -6.67 27.41 -52.99
N ALA A 633 -7.84 28.02 -53.22
CA ALA A 633 -8.14 29.36 -52.75
C ALA A 633 -7.66 29.45 -51.30
N HIS A 634 -6.63 30.27 -51.07
CA HIS A 634 -6.16 30.54 -49.73
C HIS A 634 -7.31 31.21 -48.98
N GLN A 635 -7.91 30.48 -48.03
CA GLN A 635 -8.80 31.10 -47.05
C GLN A 635 -8.07 32.32 -46.47
N PRO A 636 -8.73 33.48 -46.39
CA PRO A 636 -8.11 34.67 -45.81
C PRO A 636 -7.60 34.34 -44.41
N ARG A 637 -6.33 34.66 -44.13
CA ARG A 637 -5.74 34.41 -42.83
C ARG A 637 -6.48 35.27 -41.81
N LEU A 638 -7.09 34.59 -40.85
CA LEU A 638 -7.82 35.22 -39.75
C LEU A 638 -6.85 36.12 -38.95
N GLY A 639 -7.29 37.34 -38.60
CA GLY A 639 -6.52 38.25 -37.76
C GLY A 639 -6.27 37.68 -36.34
N ASP A 640 -5.19 38.13 -35.70
CA ASP A 640 -4.74 37.63 -34.39
C ASP A 640 -5.83 37.66 -33.30
N ALA A 641 -6.69 38.68 -33.32
CA ALA A 641 -7.80 38.84 -32.37
C ALA A 641 -8.91 37.80 -32.57
N ALA A 642 -9.39 37.65 -33.80
CA ALA A 642 -10.42 36.67 -34.16
C ALA A 642 -9.92 35.23 -33.99
N PHE A 643 -8.64 34.96 -34.27
CA PHE A 643 -8.04 33.64 -34.05
C PHE A 643 -7.97 33.24 -32.58
N ARG A 644 -7.59 34.16 -31.69
CA ARG A 644 -7.57 33.87 -30.24
C ARG A 644 -8.98 33.68 -29.70
N ALA A 645 -9.92 34.57 -30.06
CA ALA A 645 -11.31 34.45 -29.65
C ALA A 645 -11.92 33.12 -30.10
N GLN A 646 -11.67 32.72 -31.35
CA GLN A 646 -12.10 31.43 -31.88
C GLN A 646 -11.54 30.25 -31.07
N ARG A 647 -10.23 30.23 -30.83
CA ARG A 647 -9.59 29.13 -30.08
C ARG A 647 -10.12 29.06 -28.66
N ASP A 648 -10.16 30.18 -27.96
CA ASP A 648 -10.59 30.24 -26.57
C ASP A 648 -12.08 29.85 -26.45
N ALA A 649 -12.94 30.29 -27.38
CA ALA A 649 -14.35 29.88 -27.43
C ALA A 649 -14.54 28.38 -27.69
N LEU A 650 -13.74 27.77 -28.58
CA LEU A 650 -13.76 26.33 -28.83
C LEU A 650 -13.27 25.53 -27.61
N GLU A 651 -12.23 26.00 -26.92
CA GLU A 651 -11.75 25.37 -25.69
C GLU A 651 -12.81 25.42 -24.58
N HIS A 652 -13.48 26.56 -24.42
CA HIS A 652 -14.59 26.73 -23.48
C HIS A 652 -15.79 25.85 -23.82
N ALA A 653 -16.20 25.80 -25.09
CA ALA A 653 -17.29 24.94 -25.56
C ALA A 653 -17.00 23.45 -25.32
N GLN A 654 -15.78 23.00 -25.61
CA GLN A 654 -15.37 21.61 -25.34
C GLN A 654 -15.34 21.30 -23.84
N ALA A 655 -14.95 22.25 -23.00
CA ALA A 655 -14.99 22.09 -21.55
C ALA A 655 -16.44 22.02 -21.03
N ALA A 656 -17.32 22.89 -21.54
CA ALA A 656 -18.74 22.91 -21.19
C ALA A 656 -19.44 21.60 -21.59
N LEU A 657 -19.24 21.11 -22.82
CA LEU A 657 -19.80 19.82 -23.28
C LEU A 657 -19.30 18.64 -22.44
N LYS A 658 -18.01 18.63 -22.04
CA LYS A 658 -17.47 17.60 -21.13
C LYS A 658 -18.12 17.64 -19.74
N LYS A 659 -18.41 18.84 -19.23
CA LYS A 659 -19.09 19.03 -17.95
C LYS A 659 -20.54 18.53 -18.02
N LEU A 660 -21.29 18.94 -19.06
CA LEU A 660 -22.67 18.51 -19.28
C LEU A 660 -22.78 17.00 -19.49
N ALA A 661 -21.88 16.40 -20.27
CA ALA A 661 -21.83 14.95 -20.44
C ALA A 661 -21.59 14.22 -19.10
N ALA A 662 -20.68 14.73 -18.27
CA ALA A 662 -20.43 14.15 -16.95
C ALA A 662 -21.63 14.27 -15.99
N GLN A 663 -22.41 15.35 -16.10
CA GLN A 663 -23.65 15.54 -15.34
C GLN A 663 -24.74 14.58 -15.82
N ALA A 664 -24.99 14.50 -17.13
CA ALA A 664 -25.96 13.58 -17.72
C ALA A 664 -25.65 12.10 -17.39
N HIS A 665 -24.37 11.71 -17.41
CA HIS A 665 -23.98 10.35 -16.98
C HIS A 665 -24.21 10.12 -15.47
N GLY A 666 -24.01 11.15 -14.64
CA GLY A 666 -24.33 11.08 -13.21
C GLY A 666 -25.82 10.87 -12.95
N GLU A 667 -26.67 11.58 -13.69
CA GLU A 667 -28.13 11.43 -13.63
C GLU A 667 -28.60 10.07 -14.15
N ALA A 668 -28.04 9.59 -15.25
CA ALA A 668 -28.33 8.26 -15.78
C ALA A 668 -27.97 7.14 -14.78
N LEU A 669 -26.86 7.27 -14.05
CA LEU A 669 -26.51 6.35 -12.97
C LEU A 669 -27.51 6.41 -11.81
N GLY A 670 -27.97 7.61 -11.44
CA GLY A 670 -29.02 7.79 -10.43
C GLY A 670 -30.31 7.07 -10.83
N LYS A 671 -30.82 7.35 -12.04
CA LYS A 671 -32.01 6.70 -12.61
C LYS A 671 -31.89 5.17 -12.64
N LEU A 672 -30.71 4.61 -12.95
CA LEU A 672 -30.48 3.17 -12.95
C LEU A 672 -30.58 2.56 -11.55
N LEU A 673 -30.04 3.24 -10.53
CA LEU A 673 -30.12 2.78 -9.14
C LEU A 673 -31.54 2.90 -8.59
N ASP A 674 -32.25 3.97 -8.93
CA ASP A 674 -33.66 4.17 -8.57
C ASP A 674 -34.54 3.10 -9.22
N ALA A 675 -34.30 2.78 -10.50
CA ALA A 675 -34.97 1.69 -11.21
C ALA A 675 -34.72 0.33 -10.53
N TRP A 676 -33.52 0.10 -9.96
CA TRP A 676 -33.23 -1.09 -9.18
C TRP A 676 -33.95 -1.12 -7.83
N ALA A 677 -33.93 0.00 -7.10
CA ALA A 677 -34.63 0.14 -5.83
C ALA A 677 -36.15 -0.08 -5.97
N GLN A 678 -36.74 0.44 -7.05
CA GLN A 678 -38.17 0.32 -7.36
C GLN A 678 -38.52 -0.94 -8.16
N ARG A 679 -37.52 -1.74 -8.58
CA ARG A 679 -37.68 -2.90 -9.48
C ARG A 679 -38.49 -2.57 -10.75
N SER A 680 -38.26 -1.39 -11.32
CA SER A 680 -38.98 -0.92 -12.50
C SER A 680 -38.10 -0.97 -13.75
N ALA A 681 -38.42 -1.86 -14.68
CA ALA A 681 -37.73 -1.95 -15.96
C ALA A 681 -38.01 -0.74 -16.88
N GLU A 682 -39.15 -0.05 -16.69
CA GLU A 682 -39.54 1.12 -17.48
C GLU A 682 -38.69 2.35 -17.18
N GLN A 683 -38.16 2.45 -15.96
CA GLN A 683 -37.34 3.59 -15.51
C GLN A 683 -35.85 3.47 -15.89
N LEU A 684 -35.46 2.41 -16.60
CA LEU A 684 -34.07 2.23 -17.04
C LEU A 684 -33.64 3.32 -18.04
N PRO A 685 -32.54 4.04 -17.80
CA PRO A 685 -32.05 5.10 -18.70
C PRO A 685 -31.67 4.52 -20.06
N SER A 686 -31.97 5.24 -21.15
CA SER A 686 -31.72 4.88 -22.56
C SER A 686 -30.26 4.45 -22.84
N THR A 687 -30.00 3.68 -23.92
CA THR A 687 -28.61 3.32 -24.30
C THR A 687 -27.76 4.55 -24.61
N GLN A 688 -28.38 5.64 -25.09
CA GLN A 688 -27.69 6.90 -25.35
C GLN A 688 -27.25 7.59 -24.05
N GLU A 689 -28.10 7.60 -23.01
CA GLU A 689 -27.79 8.18 -21.69
C GLU A 689 -26.71 7.39 -20.93
N LEU A 690 -26.70 6.06 -21.06
CA LEU A 690 -25.70 5.18 -20.45
C LEU A 690 -24.32 5.25 -21.14
N GLY A 691 -24.25 5.85 -22.33
CA GLY A 691 -23.02 6.05 -23.09
C GLY A 691 -22.60 4.85 -23.93
N ARG A 692 -21.53 5.04 -24.71
CA ARG A 692 -21.06 4.09 -25.74
C ARG A 692 -20.62 2.72 -25.20
N ALA A 693 -20.27 2.63 -23.92
CA ALA A 693 -19.79 1.40 -23.30
C ALA A 693 -20.90 0.35 -23.13
N VAL A 694 -22.17 0.78 -23.12
CA VAL A 694 -23.34 -0.10 -22.94
C VAL A 694 -24.07 -0.28 -24.26
N GLY A 695 -23.93 -1.46 -24.86
CA GLY A 695 -24.71 -1.84 -26.04
C GLY A 695 -26.17 -2.17 -25.71
N ALA A 696 -27.04 -2.19 -26.73
CA ALA A 696 -28.45 -2.54 -26.60
C ALA A 696 -28.69 -3.92 -25.96
N GLY A 697 -27.81 -4.90 -26.23
CA GLY A 697 -27.89 -6.24 -25.62
C GLY A 697 -27.67 -6.23 -24.10
N ALA A 698 -26.71 -5.44 -23.59
CA ALA A 698 -26.47 -5.33 -22.15
C ALA A 698 -27.66 -4.66 -21.45
N ARG A 699 -28.23 -3.60 -22.05
CA ARG A 699 -29.45 -2.95 -21.55
C ARG A 699 -30.63 -3.94 -21.48
N ALA A 700 -30.83 -4.75 -22.52
CA ALA A 700 -31.90 -5.74 -22.54
C ALA A 700 -31.77 -6.77 -21.41
N LEU A 701 -30.54 -7.23 -21.12
CA LEU A 701 -30.26 -8.10 -19.98
C LEU A 701 -30.58 -7.42 -18.64
N TRP A 702 -30.28 -6.13 -18.50
CA TRP A 702 -30.59 -5.36 -17.29
C TRP A 702 -32.10 -5.19 -17.09
N SER A 703 -32.85 -4.91 -18.16
CA SER A 703 -34.33 -4.86 -18.09
C SER A 703 -34.93 -6.19 -17.73
N GLN A 704 -34.41 -7.30 -18.25
CA GLN A 704 -34.89 -8.64 -17.93
C GLN A 704 -34.61 -9.01 -16.47
N ALA A 705 -33.42 -8.65 -15.96
CA ALA A 705 -33.07 -8.87 -14.56
C ALA A 705 -33.99 -8.11 -13.60
N LEU A 706 -34.32 -6.85 -13.93
CA LEU A 706 -35.22 -6.03 -13.11
C LEU A 706 -36.69 -6.46 -13.19
N ALA A 707 -37.13 -7.01 -14.32
CA ALA A 707 -38.47 -7.56 -14.48
C ALA A 707 -38.68 -8.87 -13.68
N SER A 708 -37.60 -9.51 -13.25
CA SER A 708 -37.65 -10.77 -12.50
C SER A 708 -37.67 -10.54 -10.98
N PRO A 709 -38.24 -11.45 -10.17
CA PRO A 709 -38.14 -11.37 -8.71
C PRO A 709 -36.68 -11.51 -8.26
N ALA A 710 -36.26 -10.79 -7.22
CA ALA A 710 -34.85 -10.83 -6.80
C ALA A 710 -34.47 -12.19 -6.26
N GLN A 711 -33.25 -12.60 -6.62
CA GLN A 711 -32.66 -13.86 -6.21
C GLN A 711 -31.21 -13.63 -5.78
N GLY A 712 -30.84 -14.16 -4.60
CA GLY A 712 -29.49 -14.04 -4.05
C GLY A 712 -29.10 -12.61 -3.62
N ASP A 713 -27.84 -12.47 -3.22
CA ASP A 713 -27.25 -11.22 -2.71
C ASP A 713 -26.35 -10.49 -3.73
N GLY A 714 -26.03 -11.13 -4.86
CA GLY A 714 -25.19 -10.55 -5.91
C GLY A 714 -23.74 -10.26 -5.48
N ALA A 715 -23.28 -10.77 -4.33
CA ALA A 715 -22.02 -10.37 -3.71
C ALA A 715 -20.80 -10.70 -4.59
N GLU A 716 -20.79 -11.88 -5.23
CA GLU A 716 -19.72 -12.29 -6.14
C GLU A 716 -19.65 -11.39 -7.40
N ALA A 717 -20.81 -11.08 -7.99
CA ALA A 717 -20.91 -10.23 -9.17
C ALA A 717 -20.44 -8.80 -8.87
N LEU A 718 -20.77 -8.25 -7.69
CA LEU A 718 -20.25 -6.96 -7.23
C LEU A 718 -18.72 -6.96 -7.13
N LEU A 719 -18.12 -8.03 -6.57
CA LEU A 719 -16.66 -8.14 -6.47
C LEU A 719 -16.00 -8.21 -7.85
N ARG A 720 -16.60 -8.94 -8.80
CA ARG A 720 -16.15 -8.98 -10.20
C ARG A 720 -16.19 -7.59 -10.85
N LEU A 721 -17.25 -6.82 -10.59
CA LEU A 721 -17.36 -5.43 -11.09
C LEU A 721 -16.30 -4.51 -10.49
N GLU A 722 -16.04 -4.61 -9.18
CA GLU A 722 -14.98 -3.82 -8.52
C GLU A 722 -13.58 -4.20 -9.01
N MET A 723 -13.37 -5.46 -9.41
CA MET A 723 -12.15 -5.91 -10.07
C MET A 723 -12.03 -5.37 -11.50
N ALA A 724 -13.12 -5.41 -12.29
CA ALA A 724 -13.13 -4.88 -13.65
C ALA A 724 -12.93 -3.35 -13.69
N ALA A 725 -13.46 -2.66 -12.69
CA ALA A 725 -13.39 -1.20 -12.54
C ALA A 725 -12.10 -0.70 -11.88
N GLU A 726 -11.25 -1.59 -11.37
CA GLU A 726 -10.05 -1.27 -10.57
C GLU A 726 -10.33 -0.35 -9.37
N VAL A 727 -11.53 -0.46 -8.79
CA VAL A 727 -11.99 0.37 -7.67
C VAL A 727 -11.61 -0.29 -6.33
N PRO A 728 -11.24 0.49 -5.28
CA PRO A 728 -10.95 -0.06 -3.95
C PRO A 728 -12.18 -0.75 -3.36
N THR A 729 -12.00 -2.00 -2.94
CA THR A 729 -13.01 -2.77 -2.19
C THR A 729 -13.00 -2.40 -0.71
N PRO A 730 -14.16 -2.29 -0.05
CA PRO A 730 -14.26 -2.14 1.41
C PRO A 730 -13.51 -3.25 2.16
N ALA A 731 -12.99 -2.94 3.35
CA ALA A 731 -12.12 -3.83 4.11
C ALA A 731 -12.75 -5.20 4.39
N ASP A 732 -14.05 -5.22 4.70
CA ASP A 732 -14.82 -6.44 5.03
C ASP A 732 -14.89 -7.43 3.85
N HIS A 733 -14.73 -6.94 2.62
CA HIS A 733 -14.80 -7.75 1.41
C HIS A 733 -13.43 -8.03 0.76
N LEU A 734 -12.33 -7.51 1.32
CA LEU A 734 -10.98 -7.73 0.77
C LEU A 734 -10.58 -9.21 0.76
N ALA A 735 -10.94 -9.96 1.80
CA ALA A 735 -10.67 -11.40 1.86
C ALA A 735 -11.44 -12.15 0.77
N ALA A 736 -12.72 -11.83 0.57
CA ALA A 736 -13.56 -12.42 -0.48
C ALA A 736 -13.03 -12.08 -1.89
N ARG A 737 -12.59 -10.83 -2.12
CA ARG A 737 -11.95 -10.43 -3.39
C ARG A 737 -10.69 -11.23 -3.69
N ARG A 738 -9.80 -11.41 -2.70
CA ARG A 738 -8.56 -12.19 -2.86
C ARG A 738 -8.86 -13.67 -3.15
N ALA A 739 -9.84 -14.25 -2.45
CA ALA A 739 -10.29 -15.61 -2.72
C ALA A 739 -10.82 -15.77 -4.15
N LEU A 740 -11.65 -14.83 -4.61
CA LEU A 740 -12.16 -14.82 -5.98
C LEU A 740 -11.04 -14.65 -7.02
N GLN A 741 -10.06 -13.77 -6.76
CA GLN A 741 -8.88 -13.62 -7.64
C GLN A 741 -8.12 -14.94 -7.79
N LEU A 742 -7.91 -15.68 -6.71
CA LEU A 742 -7.28 -17.00 -6.77
C LEU A 742 -8.13 -18.01 -7.54
N GLN A 743 -9.46 -18.01 -7.37
CA GLN A 743 -10.36 -18.87 -8.13
C GLN A 743 -10.36 -18.56 -9.63
N LEU A 744 -10.25 -17.28 -10.02
CA LEU A 744 -10.15 -16.90 -11.42
C LEU A 744 -8.79 -17.27 -12.03
N LEU A 745 -7.72 -17.29 -11.23
CA LEU A 745 -6.40 -17.76 -11.68
C LEU A 745 -6.36 -19.27 -11.90
N THR A 746 -7.15 -20.06 -11.15
CA THR A 746 -7.22 -21.52 -11.36
C THR A 746 -8.09 -21.91 -12.55
N ARG A 747 -9.01 -21.04 -12.99
CA ARG A 747 -9.90 -21.27 -14.14
C ARG A 747 -9.38 -20.60 -15.41
N ARG A 748 -8.38 -21.24 -16.05
CA ARG A 748 -7.60 -20.70 -17.18
C ARG A 748 -8.42 -20.31 -18.44
N ASN A 749 -9.67 -20.73 -18.56
CA ASN A 749 -10.51 -20.52 -19.76
C ASN A 749 -11.79 -19.72 -19.49
N ASP A 750 -12.03 -19.23 -18.26
CA ASP A 750 -13.23 -18.45 -17.96
C ASP A 750 -13.08 -16.98 -18.42
N PRO A 751 -14.17 -16.35 -18.90
CA PRO A 751 -14.13 -14.97 -19.37
C PRO A 751 -13.78 -13.99 -18.23
N THR A 752 -12.92 -13.02 -18.53
CA THR A 752 -12.41 -12.08 -17.53
C THR A 752 -13.54 -11.17 -17.01
N PRO A 753 -13.42 -10.65 -15.78
CA PRO A 753 -14.39 -9.68 -15.25
C PRO A 753 -14.59 -8.46 -16.17
N THR A 754 -13.53 -8.02 -16.86
CA THR A 754 -13.58 -6.93 -17.85
C THR A 754 -14.36 -7.27 -19.12
N GLN A 755 -14.52 -8.55 -19.48
CA GLN A 755 -15.31 -8.99 -20.63
C GLN A 755 -16.79 -9.24 -20.26
N THR A 756 -17.06 -9.53 -18.99
CA THR A 756 -18.38 -9.96 -18.51
C THR A 756 -19.08 -8.95 -17.63
N TRP A 757 -18.49 -7.77 -17.42
CA TRP A 757 -19.05 -6.75 -16.53
C TRP A 757 -20.51 -6.40 -16.85
N GLY A 758 -20.91 -6.33 -18.14
CA GLY A 758 -22.30 -6.08 -18.51
C GLY A 758 -23.28 -7.16 -18.01
N GLN A 759 -22.85 -8.42 -17.97
CA GLN A 759 -23.62 -9.53 -17.41
C GLN A 759 -23.59 -9.52 -15.88
N ASP A 760 -22.45 -9.16 -15.30
CA ASP A 760 -22.30 -9.06 -13.84
C ASP A 760 -23.19 -7.93 -13.28
N VAL A 761 -23.34 -6.79 -13.99
CA VAL A 761 -24.33 -5.76 -13.64
C VAL A 761 -25.75 -6.33 -13.65
N ALA A 762 -26.11 -7.13 -14.65
CA ALA A 762 -27.43 -7.77 -14.72
C ALA A 762 -27.67 -8.68 -13.50
N ARG A 763 -26.66 -9.45 -13.08
CA ARG A 763 -26.73 -10.31 -11.88
C ARG A 763 -26.93 -9.50 -10.60
N VAL A 764 -26.27 -8.35 -10.47
CA VAL A 764 -26.46 -7.46 -9.32
C VAL A 764 -27.85 -6.82 -9.33
N LEU A 765 -28.33 -6.36 -10.48
CA LEU A 765 -29.68 -5.79 -10.62
C LEU A 765 -30.79 -6.83 -10.35
N GLY A 766 -30.52 -8.11 -10.61
CA GLY A 766 -31.39 -9.22 -10.23
C GLY A 766 -31.32 -9.64 -8.76
N ALA A 767 -30.41 -9.06 -7.96
CA ALA A 767 -30.30 -9.34 -6.54
C ALA A 767 -31.15 -8.36 -5.69
N ALA A 768 -31.26 -8.64 -4.39
CA ALA A 768 -31.96 -7.76 -3.46
C ALA A 768 -31.24 -6.40 -3.35
N HIS A 769 -31.98 -5.30 -3.48
CA HIS A 769 -31.43 -3.96 -3.33
C HIS A 769 -31.06 -3.68 -1.87
N THR A 770 -29.79 -3.34 -1.63
CA THR A 770 -29.32 -2.80 -0.34
C THR A 770 -28.58 -1.48 -0.58
N PRO A 771 -28.68 -0.50 0.34
CA PRO A 771 -28.05 0.81 0.17
C PRO A 771 -26.52 0.71 0.07
N GLU A 772 -25.91 -0.31 0.70
CA GLU A 772 -24.48 -0.57 0.61
C GLU A 772 -24.08 -1.10 -0.78
N ALA A 773 -24.80 -2.12 -1.29
CA ALA A 773 -24.57 -2.66 -2.62
C ALA A 773 -24.78 -1.60 -3.71
N ALA A 774 -25.79 -0.73 -3.57
CA ALA A 774 -26.04 0.38 -4.49
C ALA A 774 -24.87 1.37 -4.56
N ARG A 775 -24.29 1.76 -3.42
CA ARG A 775 -23.11 2.65 -3.39
C ARG A 775 -21.89 2.01 -4.05
N ARG A 776 -21.66 0.72 -3.79
CA ARG A 776 -20.53 -0.03 -4.39
C ARG A 776 -20.70 -0.19 -5.89
N LEU A 777 -21.90 -0.56 -6.34
CA LEU A 777 -22.25 -0.65 -7.76
C LEU A 777 -22.08 0.71 -8.46
N GLN A 778 -22.55 1.80 -7.85
CA GLN A 778 -22.39 3.16 -8.38
C GLN A 778 -20.92 3.52 -8.59
N GLN A 779 -20.06 3.20 -7.61
CA GLN A 779 -18.63 3.49 -7.69
C GLN A 779 -17.95 2.69 -8.81
N ALA A 780 -18.29 1.42 -8.96
CA ALA A 780 -17.77 0.57 -10.05
C ALA A 780 -18.26 1.04 -11.43
N LEU A 781 -19.56 1.31 -11.58
CA LEU A 781 -20.14 1.77 -12.85
C LEU A 781 -19.61 3.14 -13.27
N LYS A 782 -19.35 4.05 -12.32
CA LYS A 782 -18.76 5.37 -12.64
C LYS A 782 -17.39 5.26 -13.31
N ALA A 783 -16.62 4.23 -12.99
CA ALA A 783 -15.34 3.96 -13.65
C ALA A 783 -15.54 3.23 -14.99
N LEU A 784 -16.39 2.19 -15.02
CA LEU A 784 -16.62 1.37 -16.21
C LEU A 784 -17.29 2.14 -17.36
N LEU A 785 -18.21 3.07 -17.06
CA LEU A 785 -18.89 3.89 -18.07
C LEU A 785 -18.03 5.07 -18.57
N ARG A 786 -16.89 5.35 -17.93
CA ARG A 786 -16.00 6.46 -18.31
C ARG A 786 -14.99 6.06 -19.40
N GLY A 787 -14.72 4.76 -19.56
CA GLY A 787 -13.91 4.21 -20.65
C GLY A 787 -14.71 4.11 -21.94
#